data_AF-A0A9P6H4H6-F1
#
_entry.id   AF-A0A9P6H4H6-F1
#
_cell.length_a   1.000
_cell.length_b   1.000
_cell.length_c   1.000
_cell.angle_alpha   90.00
_cell.angle_beta   90.00
_cell.angle_gamma   90.00
#
_symmetry.space_group_name_H-M   'P 1'
#
loop_
_entity.id
_entity.type
_entity.pdbx_description
1 polymer ?
#
loop_
_entity_poly.entity_id
_entity_poly.type
_entity_poly.pdbx_seq_one_letter_code
_entity_poly.pdbx_strand_id
1 'polypeptide(L)'
;MDEVFGNILDLRECNRHFLEMINSQQREQGVIALRIGGIFLNAATEFRPAYTAYICQLAAAEKRSQEEMENSGEFRFTAFLEQSLWHPDNANKKDLKHWLNRPLEHLRMYLVFFEEIRLATTEGDPDIDSLKGAIKTVINLLSVPKLKAFQQAMGKGPTGKYEWRSLVPEDVRSGISKQVAKRQAIIFELIQGEMDYVKDLENIEYMYVRPLRSMDPPIIPRDRLESFIRDVFCNSGELHAHHKRLLDQLFKIQREEHPFIRSITAPMHDAVLAFRDAYLKHVPNYPIAAYRIDDEMANNPQFKAFVDRCVRHVDAHKMDMKSFIVRPVYRLLRYELLLRGLLEETSAGHEDLDTIPAVLDVIKGLGKETEPGVWSAKQKVELWRYNANLVFKAGEYIDMDLLHENRSLIHTGKFLRQPDTGFEWNGWTELFVLLFDNYLVMTKSKEKDGITKYQVYRRPIPLDLLTLATFTDPPTRRGGGLLPFGGSNKREVDSQAQNATSPAAGTSPEAVNDGRVVYPCTIHHNGRSGGLYTLFAETSQARLEWKAKLEEAIGLRKVVQESNKVFEVETLSVDTFYAPTLLANAGPSWNNDGNFTGKVTCSVPFSTPDGHALVAIGCAEGVWIGFRHDTRSMRRVLHLRMVTQCAMLEDFGIFLLLADKSLFAYQIEALVPSSPGAAKASRTPQKLSGNKDVQFFTVGNLGGRTLVIYTKKKNLDSVFRVLEPVIGKINEKSKPQPSRFGLRSQRSEWFRVYRDFFLPSDSYDLLFLKARIVILCSKGFEILDLSDFKSVTIPQREDPRLERLARRAESCRPMGMFRSNKDEFLLCYDEFGLYVDKHGDPSRPMGTVEWEGTAERVAWHPPYVLLFDSRFIEIRHVETGRLVQVISGNDMRCIWDGRGTNHAQAISEGAWEPRVHGVMNVEPAQPGKRGVTTQHVFELIPTVPLFLPGSLASPSNASYFNQSNSPPHSPKLNPAYSIR
;
A
#
# COMPACT_ATOMS: atom_id res chain seq x y z
N MET A 1 20.52 40.57 40.00
CA MET A 1 19.93 41.92 40.12
C MET A 1 18.67 42.02 39.28
N ASP A 2 18.74 41.79 37.96
CA ASP A 2 17.58 41.91 37.07
C ASP A 2 16.44 40.92 37.39
N GLU A 3 16.75 39.69 37.80
CA GLU A 3 15.74 38.68 38.18
C GLU A 3 15.04 38.96 39.53
N VAL A 4 15.66 39.76 40.41
CA VAL A 4 15.17 39.99 41.78
C VAL A 4 14.60 41.41 41.95
N PHE A 5 15.16 42.40 41.25
CA PHE A 5 14.83 43.82 41.40
C PHE A 5 14.44 44.51 40.10
N GLY A 6 14.28 43.76 38.99
CA GLY A 6 14.22 44.31 37.63
C GLY A 6 13.18 45.42 37.38
N ASN A 7 12.06 45.41 38.09
CA ASN A 7 10.99 46.41 37.92
C ASN A 7 10.66 47.21 39.20
N ILE A 8 11.54 47.21 40.20
CA ILE A 8 11.31 47.91 41.48
C ILE A 8 11.26 49.43 41.31
N LEU A 9 11.98 49.97 40.31
CA LEU A 9 11.98 51.40 39.99
C LEU A 9 10.64 51.83 39.39
N ASP A 10 10.06 51.02 38.50
CA ASP A 10 8.74 51.30 37.92
C ASP A 10 7.65 51.34 39.01
N LEU A 11 7.74 50.44 39.99
CA LEU A 11 6.88 50.44 41.17
C LEU A 11 7.05 51.70 42.02
N ARG A 12 8.28 52.19 42.18
CA ARG A 12 8.55 53.43 42.92
C ARG A 12 7.94 54.63 42.21
N GLU A 13 8.16 54.74 40.90
CA GLU A 13 7.67 55.87 40.12
C GLU A 13 6.14 55.94 40.09
N CYS A 14 5.45 54.81 39.88
CA CYS A 14 3.99 54.83 39.85
C CYS A 14 3.40 55.22 41.23
N ASN A 15 3.95 54.70 42.34
CA ASN A 15 3.52 55.10 43.68
C ASN A 15 3.83 56.58 43.99
N ARG A 16 4.96 57.11 43.49
CA ARG A 16 5.30 58.54 43.61
C ARG A 16 4.28 59.40 42.88
N HIS A 17 3.93 59.07 41.64
CA HIS A 17 2.90 59.78 40.88
C HIS A 17 1.54 59.75 41.58
N PHE A 18 1.13 58.59 42.11
CA PHE A 18 -0.12 58.51 42.87
C PHE A 18 -0.13 59.45 44.09
N LEU A 19 0.99 59.52 44.82
CA LEU A 19 1.14 60.45 45.93
C LEU A 19 1.10 61.91 45.47
N GLU A 20 1.72 62.25 44.34
CA GLU A 20 1.67 63.58 43.74
C GLU A 20 0.25 63.97 43.32
N MET A 21 -0.53 63.03 42.78
CA MET A 21 -1.93 63.23 42.45
C MET A 21 -2.77 63.52 43.70
N ILE A 22 -2.58 62.77 44.78
CA ILE A 22 -3.23 63.03 46.07
C ILE A 22 -2.86 64.43 46.59
N ASN A 23 -1.57 64.77 46.59
CA ASN A 23 -1.07 66.06 47.07
C ASN A 23 -1.53 67.26 46.21
N SER A 24 -1.68 67.08 44.90
CA SER A 24 -2.24 68.11 44.00
C SER A 24 -3.71 68.36 44.32
N GLN A 25 -4.50 67.29 44.46
CA GLN A 25 -5.93 67.40 44.78
C GLN A 25 -6.17 68.00 46.18
N GLN A 26 -5.32 67.66 47.15
CA GLN A 26 -5.37 68.27 48.48
C GLN A 26 -5.14 69.79 48.45
N ARG A 27 -4.27 70.27 47.54
CA ARG A 27 -4.00 71.71 47.36
C ARG A 27 -5.13 72.44 46.62
N GLU A 28 -5.82 71.77 45.70
CA GLU A 28 -6.87 72.37 44.87
C GLU A 28 -8.25 72.46 45.56
N GLN A 29 -8.65 71.45 46.36
CA GLN A 29 -10.03 71.33 46.84
C GLN A 29 -10.18 71.32 48.37
N GLY A 30 -9.10 71.24 49.15
CA GLY A 30 -9.12 71.30 50.62
C GLY A 30 -9.75 70.10 51.36
N VAL A 31 -10.60 69.30 50.70
CA VAL A 31 -11.25 68.11 51.28
C VAL A 31 -11.01 66.89 50.37
N ILE A 32 -10.03 66.06 50.74
CA ILE A 32 -9.61 64.85 49.99
C ILE A 32 -10.71 63.77 49.96
N ALA A 33 -11.65 63.80 50.91
CA ALA A 33 -12.56 62.71 51.22
C ALA A 33 -13.66 62.44 50.16
N LEU A 34 -13.88 63.32 49.18
CA LEU A 34 -15.03 63.22 48.28
C LEU A 34 -14.74 62.62 46.90
N ARG A 35 -13.48 62.28 46.54
CA ARG A 35 -13.13 61.74 45.19
C ARG A 35 -11.93 60.78 45.14
N ILE A 36 -11.54 60.18 46.27
CA ILE A 36 -10.32 59.36 46.33
C ILE A 36 -10.42 58.10 45.45
N GLY A 37 -11.64 57.56 45.27
CA GLY A 37 -11.89 56.43 44.39
C GLY A 37 -11.51 56.75 42.93
N GLY A 38 -11.90 57.92 42.44
CA GLY A 38 -11.57 58.37 41.08
C GLY A 38 -10.07 58.61 40.85
N ILE A 39 -9.38 59.19 41.85
CA ILE A 39 -7.93 59.43 41.81
C ILE A 39 -7.17 58.09 41.71
N PHE A 40 -7.57 57.11 42.53
CA PHE A 40 -6.95 55.78 42.50
C PHE A 40 -7.21 55.07 41.18
N LEU A 41 -8.44 55.12 40.64
CA LEU A 41 -8.76 54.51 39.34
C LEU A 41 -7.89 55.06 38.19
N ASN A 42 -7.56 56.35 38.23
CA ASN A 42 -6.64 56.95 37.26
C ASN A 42 -5.20 56.42 37.45
N ALA A 43 -4.67 56.43 38.68
CA ALA A 43 -3.35 55.87 38.97
C ALA A 43 -3.25 54.35 38.72
N ALA A 44 -4.38 53.64 38.79
CA ALA A 44 -4.41 52.20 38.54
C ALA A 44 -4.03 51.82 37.10
N THR A 45 -4.09 52.76 36.16
CA THR A 45 -3.61 52.56 34.78
C THR A 45 -2.10 52.32 34.74
N GLU A 46 -1.33 53.04 35.57
CA GLU A 46 0.12 52.86 35.75
C GLU A 46 0.45 51.70 36.70
N PHE A 47 -0.39 51.47 37.72
CA PHE A 47 -0.15 50.37 38.67
C PHE A 47 -0.28 49.01 38.00
N ARG A 48 -1.22 48.85 37.06
CA ARG A 48 -1.52 47.55 36.43
C ARG A 48 -0.28 46.90 35.78
N PRO A 49 0.46 47.54 34.86
CA PRO A 49 1.66 46.93 34.27
C PRO A 49 2.79 46.74 35.31
N ALA A 50 3.06 47.73 36.16
CA ALA A 50 4.16 47.70 37.13
C ALA A 50 3.98 46.61 38.19
N TYR A 51 2.82 46.56 38.86
CA TYR A 51 2.52 45.54 39.87
C TYR A 51 2.35 44.14 39.26
N THR A 52 1.85 44.03 38.02
CA THR A 52 1.76 42.72 37.35
C THR A 52 3.15 42.13 37.14
N ALA A 53 4.09 42.90 36.55
CA ALA A 53 5.45 42.45 36.34
C ALA A 53 6.12 42.02 37.67
N TYR A 54 5.89 42.80 38.73
CA TYR A 54 6.48 42.53 40.04
C TYR A 54 5.97 41.22 40.64
N ILE A 55 4.64 41.06 40.73
CA ILE A 55 4.02 39.92 41.39
C ILE A 55 4.31 38.62 40.62
N CYS A 56 4.39 38.67 39.29
CA CYS A 56 4.78 37.50 38.49
C CYS A 56 6.22 37.04 38.77
N GLN A 57 7.13 37.96 39.09
CA GLN A 57 8.54 37.65 39.37
C GLN A 57 8.81 37.38 40.85
N LEU A 58 7.95 37.83 41.77
CA LEU A 58 8.18 37.76 43.22
C LEU A 58 8.53 36.35 43.72
N ALA A 59 7.80 35.32 43.30
CA ALA A 59 8.07 33.94 43.74
C ALA A 59 9.43 33.41 43.21
N ALA A 60 9.81 33.81 41.99
CA ALA A 60 11.11 33.47 41.43
C ALA A 60 12.23 34.25 42.15
N ALA A 61 12.01 35.52 42.45
CA ALA A 61 12.92 36.38 43.20
C ALA A 61 13.16 35.86 44.62
N GLU A 62 12.11 35.45 45.34
CA GLU A 62 12.23 34.82 46.66
C GLU A 62 13.02 33.50 46.60
N LYS A 63 12.71 32.64 45.63
CA LYS A 63 13.43 31.36 45.44
C LYS A 63 14.89 31.59 45.10
N ARG A 64 15.18 32.51 44.17
CA ARG A 64 16.54 32.87 43.77
C ARG A 64 17.32 33.46 44.94
N SER A 65 16.69 34.35 45.71
CA SER A 65 17.30 34.92 46.92
C SER A 65 17.62 33.83 47.95
N GLN A 66 16.76 32.82 48.10
CA GLN A 66 16.99 31.69 49.00
C GLN A 66 18.09 30.76 48.47
N GLU A 67 18.05 30.40 47.19
CA GLU A 67 19.08 29.58 46.53
C GLU A 67 20.45 30.22 46.57
N GLU A 68 20.55 31.54 46.37
CA GLU A 68 21.81 32.27 46.53
C GLU A 68 22.26 32.26 47.99
N MET A 69 21.36 32.39 48.96
CA MET A 69 21.68 32.28 50.38
C MET A 69 22.19 30.88 50.78
N GLU A 70 21.73 29.83 50.10
CA GLU A 70 22.12 28.43 50.35
C GLU A 70 23.35 27.97 49.55
N ASN A 71 23.51 28.43 48.30
CA ASN A 71 24.57 27.99 47.38
C ASN A 71 25.81 28.88 47.36
N SER A 72 25.73 30.13 47.84
CA SER A 72 26.92 30.99 47.89
C SER A 72 27.86 30.53 49.01
N GLY A 73 28.77 29.62 48.65
CA GLY A 73 29.92 29.24 49.49
C GLY A 73 30.88 30.40 49.81
N GLU A 74 30.66 31.59 49.24
CA GLU A 74 31.28 32.83 49.68
C GLU A 74 30.30 33.61 50.58
N PHE A 75 30.69 33.83 51.83
CA PHE A 75 30.04 34.65 52.86
C PHE A 75 29.63 36.09 52.43
N ARG A 76 29.84 36.52 51.18
CA ARG A 76 29.65 37.90 50.70
C ARG A 76 28.20 38.34 50.60
N PHE A 77 27.30 37.51 50.07
CA PHE A 77 25.89 37.90 49.91
C PHE A 77 25.16 37.92 51.27
N THR A 78 25.40 36.90 52.09
CA THR A 78 24.87 36.83 53.46
C THR A 78 25.43 37.95 54.34
N ALA A 79 26.75 38.23 54.27
CA ALA A 79 27.36 39.35 55.00
C ALA A 79 26.86 40.72 54.50
N PHE A 80 26.59 40.87 53.20
CA PHE A 80 25.97 42.08 52.66
C PHE A 80 24.55 42.29 53.20
N LEU A 81 23.72 41.24 53.26
CA LEU A 81 22.38 41.30 53.84
C LEU A 81 22.44 41.60 55.34
N GLU A 82 23.38 41.00 56.07
CA GLU A 82 23.64 41.31 57.47
C GLU A 82 24.07 42.77 57.64
N GLN A 83 25.05 43.26 56.88
CA GLN A 83 25.48 44.66 56.92
C GLN A 83 24.34 45.64 56.60
N SER A 84 23.46 45.27 55.66
CA SER A 84 22.28 46.06 55.29
C SER A 84 21.19 46.08 56.37
N LEU A 85 21.12 45.06 57.24
CA LEU A 85 20.24 45.06 58.41
C LEU A 85 20.68 46.08 59.47
N TRP A 86 21.97 46.41 59.52
CA TRP A 86 22.56 47.36 60.48
C TRP A 86 22.81 48.76 59.91
N HIS A 87 22.33 49.03 58.69
CA HIS A 87 22.41 50.37 58.09
C HIS A 87 21.57 51.39 58.90
N PRO A 88 22.06 52.62 59.16
CA PRO A 88 21.39 53.60 60.02
C PRO A 88 19.96 53.97 59.58
N ASP A 89 19.68 53.91 58.27
CA ASP A 89 18.35 54.17 57.71
C ASP A 89 17.36 52.98 57.86
N ASN A 90 17.83 51.79 58.26
CA ASN A 90 17.00 50.60 58.47
C ASN A 90 16.56 50.50 59.94
N ALA A 91 15.74 51.46 60.38
CA ALA A 91 15.32 51.62 61.78
C ALA A 91 14.67 50.38 62.43
N ASN A 92 14.17 49.43 61.63
CA ASN A 92 13.43 48.25 62.09
C ASN A 92 14.11 46.91 61.78
N LYS A 93 15.38 46.89 61.34
CA LYS A 93 16.16 45.67 61.02
C LYS A 93 15.37 44.65 60.20
N LYS A 94 14.66 45.11 59.16
CA LYS A 94 13.80 44.23 58.36
C LYS A 94 14.60 43.52 57.28
N ASP A 95 14.34 42.23 57.09
CA ASP A 95 15.02 41.37 56.13
C ASP A 95 14.60 41.64 54.67
N LEU A 96 15.38 41.13 53.72
CA LEU A 96 15.10 41.32 52.29
C LEU A 96 13.72 40.79 51.89
N LYS A 97 13.31 39.66 52.49
CA LYS A 97 11.99 39.07 52.26
C LYS A 97 10.86 40.02 52.67
N HIS A 98 10.98 40.70 53.80
CA HIS A 98 10.02 41.73 54.18
C HIS A 98 9.95 42.86 53.16
N TRP A 99 11.09 43.38 52.70
CA TRP A 99 11.13 44.46 51.71
C TRP A 99 10.52 44.06 50.37
N LEU A 100 10.74 42.81 49.94
CA LEU A 100 10.13 42.25 48.74
C LEU A 100 8.61 42.09 48.88
N ASN A 101 8.09 41.82 50.07
CA ASN A 101 6.66 41.67 50.30
C ASN A 101 5.92 43.01 50.56
N ARG A 102 6.65 44.06 50.96
CA ARG A 102 6.09 45.38 51.32
C ARG A 102 5.19 46.01 50.24
N PRO A 103 5.49 45.95 48.92
CA PRO A 103 4.58 46.46 47.89
C PRO A 103 3.21 45.76 47.87
N LEU A 104 3.15 44.45 48.15
CA LEU A 104 1.90 43.70 48.23
C LEU A 104 1.13 44.00 49.52
N GLU A 105 1.85 44.13 50.65
CA GLU A 105 1.25 44.57 51.92
C GLU A 105 0.58 45.94 51.75
N HIS A 106 1.24 46.88 51.07
CA HIS A 106 0.69 48.21 50.84
C HIS A 106 -0.56 48.20 49.95
N LEU A 107 -0.58 47.38 48.89
CA LEU A 107 -1.78 47.17 48.08
C LEU A 107 -2.96 46.62 48.90
N ARG A 108 -2.70 45.67 49.83
CA ARG A 108 -3.73 45.15 50.73
C ARG A 108 -4.26 46.23 51.67
N MET A 109 -3.41 47.16 52.11
CA MET A 109 -3.85 48.27 52.94
C MET A 109 -4.79 49.21 52.18
N TYR A 110 -4.55 49.49 50.90
CA TYR A 110 -5.51 50.27 50.09
C TYR A 110 -6.90 49.63 50.05
N LEU A 111 -6.98 48.29 50.00
CA LEU A 111 -8.27 47.58 50.05
C LEU A 111 -9.02 47.88 51.35
N VAL A 112 -8.34 47.75 52.49
CA VAL A 112 -8.92 48.03 53.82
C VAL A 112 -9.35 49.49 53.91
N PHE A 113 -8.49 50.42 53.50
CA PHE A 113 -8.79 51.86 53.56
C PHE A 113 -9.99 52.23 52.68
N PHE A 114 -10.05 51.74 51.44
CA PHE A 114 -11.18 52.06 50.56
C PHE A 114 -12.49 51.45 51.05
N GLU A 115 -12.48 50.28 51.69
CA GLU A 115 -13.68 49.68 52.26
C GLU A 115 -14.19 50.45 53.49
N GLU A 116 -13.29 50.87 54.39
CA GLU A 116 -13.63 51.74 55.52
C GLU A 116 -14.19 53.09 55.04
N ILE A 117 -13.56 53.71 54.04
CA ILE A 117 -14.04 54.97 53.44
C ILE A 117 -15.42 54.75 52.79
N ARG A 118 -15.62 53.65 52.08
CA ARG A 118 -16.90 53.30 51.46
C ARG A 118 -18.02 53.14 52.48
N LEU A 119 -17.73 52.49 53.62
CA LEU A 119 -18.71 52.32 54.72
C LEU A 119 -19.04 53.65 55.42
N ALA A 120 -18.08 54.59 55.48
CA ALA A 120 -18.26 55.92 56.05
C ALA A 120 -18.92 56.94 55.10
N THR A 121 -19.10 56.62 53.81
CA THR A 121 -19.64 57.55 52.79
C THR A 121 -21.17 57.43 52.68
N THR A 122 -21.88 58.56 52.59
CA THR A 122 -23.36 58.60 52.54
C THR A 122 -23.93 58.09 51.22
N GLU A 123 -25.00 57.27 51.28
CA GLU A 123 -25.70 56.77 50.09
C GLU A 123 -26.15 57.91 49.16
N GLY A 124 -25.65 57.91 47.91
CA GLY A 124 -25.90 58.95 46.90
C GLY A 124 -24.68 59.80 46.53
N ASP A 125 -23.54 59.65 47.22
CA ASP A 125 -22.29 60.32 46.85
C ASP A 125 -21.70 59.76 45.53
N PRO A 126 -21.26 60.62 44.58
CA PRO A 126 -20.66 60.18 43.32
C PRO A 126 -19.38 59.33 43.48
N ASP A 127 -18.68 59.41 44.61
CA ASP A 127 -17.46 58.61 44.86
C ASP A 127 -17.77 57.18 45.31
N ILE A 128 -19.00 56.85 45.73
CA ILE A 128 -19.33 55.46 46.14
C ILE A 128 -19.08 54.46 45.01
N ASP A 129 -19.48 54.79 43.78
CA ASP A 129 -19.26 53.90 42.64
C ASP A 129 -17.79 53.87 42.21
N SER A 130 -17.08 54.99 42.36
CA SER A 130 -15.64 55.08 42.12
C SER A 130 -14.84 54.29 43.15
N LEU A 131 -15.25 54.29 44.43
CA LEU A 131 -14.68 53.50 45.52
C LEU A 131 -14.92 52.00 45.30
N LYS A 132 -16.15 51.59 44.92
CA LYS A 132 -16.42 50.21 44.51
C LYS A 132 -15.53 49.79 43.33
N GLY A 133 -15.34 50.68 42.36
CA GLY A 133 -14.41 50.49 41.25
C GLY A 133 -12.95 50.35 41.70
N ALA A 134 -12.50 51.19 42.63
CA ALA A 134 -11.15 51.16 43.20
C ALA A 134 -10.89 49.88 43.98
N ILE A 135 -11.81 49.45 44.86
CA ILE A 135 -11.78 48.18 45.59
C ILE A 135 -11.64 47.01 44.61
N LYS A 136 -12.51 46.94 43.59
CA LYS A 136 -12.43 45.92 42.54
C LYS A 136 -11.09 45.94 41.81
N THR A 137 -10.55 47.14 41.57
CA THR A 137 -9.25 47.32 40.90
C THR A 137 -8.09 46.83 41.76
N VAL A 138 -8.08 47.11 43.07
CA VAL A 138 -7.08 46.59 44.02
C VAL A 138 -7.14 45.06 44.09
N ILE A 139 -8.33 44.48 44.17
CA ILE A 139 -8.53 43.02 44.15
C ILE A 139 -7.94 42.42 42.87
N ASN A 140 -8.20 43.05 41.72
CA ASN A 140 -7.65 42.61 40.44
C ASN A 140 -6.12 42.75 40.39
N LEU A 141 -5.54 43.82 40.95
CA LEU A 141 -4.09 44.02 41.05
C LEU A 141 -3.41 42.96 41.92
N LEU A 142 -4.12 42.38 42.90
CA LEU A 142 -3.58 41.32 43.77
C LEU A 142 -3.77 39.91 43.20
N SER A 143 -4.87 39.64 42.51
CA SER A 143 -5.26 38.29 42.05
C SER A 143 -4.82 37.98 40.62
N VAL A 144 -5.02 38.90 39.67
CA VAL A 144 -4.71 38.69 38.23
C VAL A 144 -3.23 38.41 37.98
N PRO A 145 -2.26 39.07 38.64
CA PRO A 145 -0.85 38.74 38.44
C PRO A 145 -0.47 37.34 38.93
N LYS A 146 -1.05 36.87 40.04
CA LYS A 146 -0.84 35.49 40.52
C LYS A 146 -1.40 34.46 39.54
N LEU A 147 -2.57 34.74 38.95
CA LEU A 147 -3.13 33.92 37.88
C LEU A 147 -2.26 33.92 36.64
N LYS A 148 -1.75 35.09 36.22
CA LYS A 148 -0.81 35.18 35.10
C LYS A 148 0.46 34.38 35.38
N ALA A 149 0.99 34.43 36.60
CA ALA A 149 2.14 33.63 37.00
C ALA A 149 1.86 32.13 36.93
N PHE A 150 0.69 31.69 37.40
CA PHE A 150 0.21 30.30 37.26
C PHE A 150 0.09 29.89 35.78
N GLN A 151 -0.55 30.72 34.95
CA GLN A 151 -0.74 30.48 33.52
C GLN A 151 0.60 30.40 32.77
N GLN A 152 1.54 31.33 33.05
CA GLN A 152 2.88 31.35 32.46
C GLN A 152 3.74 30.17 32.91
N ALA A 153 3.51 29.66 34.12
CA ALA A 153 4.25 28.51 34.64
C ALA A 153 3.96 27.23 33.84
N MET A 154 2.80 27.12 33.18
CA MET A 154 2.44 25.95 32.34
C MET A 154 2.71 24.61 33.05
N GLY A 155 2.30 24.50 34.32
CA GLY A 155 2.48 23.30 35.16
C GLY A 155 3.87 23.12 35.76
N LYS A 156 4.84 24.01 35.45
CA LYS A 156 6.22 23.92 35.96
C LYS A 156 6.42 24.67 37.28
N GLY A 157 7.32 24.14 38.11
CA GLY A 157 7.74 24.77 39.36
C GLY A 157 6.65 24.83 40.44
N PRO A 158 6.89 25.54 41.56
CA PRO A 158 5.93 25.67 42.66
C PRO A 158 4.65 26.41 42.26
N THR A 159 4.76 27.41 41.38
CA THR A 159 3.64 28.22 40.89
C THR A 159 2.72 27.44 39.96
N GLY A 160 3.24 26.51 39.16
CA GLY A 160 2.44 25.63 38.30
C GLY A 160 1.61 24.58 39.05
N LYS A 161 1.86 24.38 40.35
CA LYS A 161 1.11 23.46 41.23
C LYS A 161 0.01 24.16 42.03
N TYR A 162 -0.27 25.42 41.75
CA TYR A 162 -1.35 26.13 42.45
C TYR A 162 -2.70 25.53 42.12
N GLU A 163 -3.48 25.28 43.15
CA GLU A 163 -4.89 24.90 43.01
C GLU A 163 -5.77 26.15 43.08
N TRP A 164 -7.05 26.01 42.70
CA TRP A 164 -8.03 27.08 42.86
C TRP A 164 -8.00 27.69 44.28
N ARG A 165 -7.92 26.84 45.32
CA ARG A 165 -7.87 27.28 46.72
C ARG A 165 -6.63 28.12 47.08
N SER A 166 -5.51 27.91 46.37
CA SER A 166 -4.26 28.65 46.58
C SER A 166 -4.34 30.07 45.99
N LEU A 167 -5.20 30.27 44.99
CA LEU A 167 -5.35 31.52 44.25
C LEU A 167 -6.48 32.40 44.80
N VAL A 168 -7.39 31.83 45.60
CA VAL A 168 -8.53 32.54 46.19
C VAL A 168 -8.29 32.84 47.69
N PRO A 169 -8.43 34.11 48.12
CA PRO A 169 -8.33 34.52 49.53
C PRO A 169 -9.28 33.78 50.48
N GLU A 170 -8.89 33.59 51.75
CA GLU A 170 -9.64 32.78 52.74
C GLU A 170 -11.00 33.40 53.14
N ASP A 171 -11.06 34.72 53.18
CA ASP A 171 -12.30 35.50 53.37
C ASP A 171 -13.33 35.16 52.30
N VAL A 172 -12.92 35.07 51.03
CA VAL A 172 -13.81 34.68 49.91
C VAL A 172 -14.17 33.19 49.96
N ARG A 173 -13.25 32.32 50.40
CA ARG A 173 -13.48 30.87 50.52
C ARG A 173 -14.45 30.50 51.64
N SER A 174 -14.47 31.27 52.73
CA SER A 174 -15.39 30.99 53.86
C SER A 174 -16.85 31.35 53.57
N GLY A 175 -17.11 32.25 52.61
CA GLY A 175 -18.45 32.69 52.21
C GLY A 175 -19.16 31.83 51.16
N ILE A 176 -18.56 30.73 50.67
CA ILE A 176 -19.11 29.92 49.57
C ILE A 176 -19.54 28.52 49.98
N SER A 177 -20.48 27.94 49.23
CA SER A 177 -20.90 26.56 49.44
C SER A 177 -19.84 25.55 48.98
N LYS A 178 -19.83 24.36 49.59
CA LYS A 178 -18.93 23.27 49.20
C LYS A 178 -19.11 22.85 47.73
N GLN A 179 -20.35 22.89 47.22
CA GLN A 179 -20.68 22.55 45.85
C GLN A 179 -20.03 23.53 44.85
N VAL A 180 -20.13 24.84 45.10
CA VAL A 180 -19.49 25.87 44.27
C VAL A 180 -17.96 25.73 44.31
N ALA A 181 -17.37 25.47 45.48
CA ALA A 181 -15.93 25.24 45.60
C ALA A 181 -15.46 24.02 44.79
N LYS A 182 -16.25 22.92 44.79
CA LYS A 182 -15.94 21.72 44.02
C LYS A 182 -16.08 21.95 42.52
N ARG A 183 -17.14 22.65 42.09
CA ARG A 183 -17.32 23.09 40.69
C ARG A 183 -16.13 23.89 40.18
N GLN A 184 -15.67 24.89 40.95
CA GLN A 184 -14.50 25.71 40.56
C GLN A 184 -13.21 24.89 40.52
N ALA A 185 -13.02 23.95 41.45
CA ALA A 185 -11.87 23.06 41.43
C ALA A 185 -11.81 22.20 40.15
N ILE A 186 -12.95 21.68 39.68
CA ILE A 186 -13.02 20.89 38.43
C ILE A 186 -12.68 21.76 37.21
N ILE A 187 -13.16 23.01 37.16
CA ILE A 187 -12.80 23.95 36.07
C ILE A 187 -11.29 24.20 36.06
N PHE A 188 -10.68 24.43 37.23
CA PHE A 188 -9.24 24.63 37.33
C PHE A 188 -8.45 23.39 36.94
N GLU A 189 -8.91 22.21 37.32
CA GLU A 189 -8.33 20.94 36.91
C GLU A 189 -8.37 20.76 35.38
N LEU A 190 -9.48 21.15 34.73
CA LEU A 190 -9.60 21.12 33.28
C LEU A 190 -8.57 22.03 32.60
N ILE A 191 -8.42 23.27 33.10
CA ILE A 191 -7.45 24.24 32.60
C ILE A 191 -6.03 23.73 32.79
N GLN A 192 -5.69 23.23 33.99
CA GLN A 192 -4.36 22.69 34.28
C GLN A 192 -4.04 21.49 33.39
N GLY A 193 -4.99 20.56 33.23
CA GLY A 193 -4.82 19.43 32.31
C GLY A 193 -4.68 19.87 30.84
N GLU A 194 -5.23 21.02 30.45
CA GLU A 194 -5.04 21.59 29.12
C GLU A 194 -3.64 22.18 28.94
N MET A 195 -3.12 22.84 29.98
CA MET A 195 -1.74 23.33 30.03
C MET A 195 -0.74 22.19 29.81
N ASP A 196 -0.91 21.10 30.56
CA ASP A 196 -0.06 19.90 30.45
C ASP A 196 -0.17 19.27 29.06
N TYR A 197 -1.37 19.19 28.51
CA TYR A 197 -1.58 18.59 27.20
C TYR A 197 -1.00 19.41 26.04
N VAL A 198 -1.21 20.74 26.04
CA VAL A 198 -0.58 21.64 25.06
C VAL A 198 0.94 21.55 25.16
N LYS A 199 1.49 21.46 26.37
CA LYS A 199 2.92 21.30 26.57
C LYS A 199 3.44 19.98 26.03
N ASP A 200 2.72 18.88 26.23
CA ASP A 200 3.10 17.58 25.67
C ASP A 200 3.08 17.57 24.14
N LEU A 201 2.07 18.19 23.52
CA LEU A 201 2.02 18.34 22.06
C LEU A 201 3.18 19.19 21.53
N GLU A 202 3.54 20.26 22.24
CA GLU A 202 4.71 21.08 21.92
C GLU A 202 6.01 20.25 22.03
N ASN A 203 6.14 19.43 23.08
CA ASN A 203 7.31 18.60 23.30
C ASN A 203 7.53 17.57 22.18
N ILE A 204 6.49 17.16 21.45
CA ILE A 204 6.64 16.28 20.27
C ILE A 204 7.58 16.92 19.23
N GLU A 205 7.39 18.21 18.95
CA GLU A 205 8.19 18.97 17.98
C GLU A 205 9.66 19.11 18.44
N TYR A 206 9.86 19.46 19.72
CA TYR A 206 11.21 19.73 20.25
C TYR A 206 12.01 18.49 20.62
N MET A 207 11.37 17.43 21.13
CA MET A 207 12.05 16.22 21.57
C MET A 207 12.24 15.20 20.46
N TYR A 208 11.36 15.18 19.45
CA TYR A 208 11.39 14.16 18.41
C TYR A 208 11.61 14.74 17.02
N VAL A 209 10.72 15.61 16.52
CA VAL A 209 10.72 16.05 15.11
C VAL A 209 11.97 16.86 14.76
N ARG A 210 12.26 17.94 15.50
CA ARG A 210 13.44 18.79 15.24
C ARG A 210 14.76 18.04 15.40
N PRO A 211 14.98 17.23 16.46
CA PRO A 211 16.18 16.43 16.58
C PRO A 211 16.37 15.44 15.43
N LEU A 212 15.30 14.76 14.98
CA LEU A 212 15.36 13.83 13.84
C LEU A 212 15.76 14.53 12.53
N ARG A 213 15.34 15.79 12.32
CA ARG A 213 15.70 16.59 11.13
C ARG A 213 17.10 17.20 11.18
N SER A 214 17.59 17.55 12.37
CA SER A 214 18.82 18.34 12.55
C SER A 214 20.07 17.51 12.86
N MET A 215 19.93 16.24 13.28
CA MET A 215 21.09 15.42 13.60
C MET A 215 21.96 15.09 12.38
N ASP A 216 23.27 15.18 12.57
CA ASP A 216 24.30 14.83 11.59
C ASP A 216 25.39 13.98 12.27
N PRO A 217 25.61 12.71 11.86
CA PRO A 217 24.94 12.00 10.76
C PRO A 217 23.44 11.74 11.02
N PRO A 218 22.61 11.60 9.95
CA PRO A 218 21.17 11.40 10.09
C PRO A 218 20.84 10.02 10.66
N ILE A 219 19.96 9.96 11.68
CA ILE A 219 19.52 8.69 12.30
C ILE A 219 18.68 7.84 11.35
N ILE A 220 17.82 8.49 10.58
CA ILE A 220 17.01 7.88 9.52
C ILE A 220 17.48 8.48 8.19
N PRO A 221 17.71 7.69 7.14
CA PRO A 221 18.11 8.19 5.83
C PRO A 221 17.21 9.31 5.30
N ARG A 222 17.82 10.37 4.73
CA ARG A 222 17.11 11.62 4.36
C ARG A 222 16.01 11.41 3.32
N ASP A 223 16.16 10.41 2.46
CA ASP A 223 15.17 10.01 1.44
C ASP A 223 13.86 9.49 2.05
N ARG A 224 13.93 8.84 3.21
CA ARG A 224 12.75 8.28 3.90
C ARG A 224 12.27 9.11 5.09
N LEU A 225 13.10 10.01 5.62
CA LEU A 225 12.85 10.76 6.87
C LEU A 225 11.52 11.51 6.87
N GLU A 226 11.21 12.30 5.84
CA GLU A 226 9.96 13.07 5.81
C GLU A 226 8.72 12.17 5.71
N SER A 227 8.82 11.03 5.02
CA SER A 227 7.74 10.04 5.00
C SER A 227 7.52 9.42 6.38
N PHE A 228 8.59 9.11 7.11
CA PHE A 228 8.52 8.60 8.47
C PHE A 228 7.91 9.62 9.44
N ILE A 229 8.35 10.89 9.38
CA ILE A 229 7.81 11.96 10.24
C ILE A 229 6.30 12.12 9.99
N ARG A 230 5.88 12.15 8.73
CA ARG A 230 4.47 12.25 8.37
C ARG A 230 3.67 11.03 8.86
N ASP A 231 4.16 9.82 8.68
CA ASP A 231 3.45 8.59 9.08
C ASP A 231 3.35 8.47 10.61
N VAL A 232 4.36 8.94 11.36
CA VAL A 232 4.40 8.82 12.84
C VAL A 232 3.70 9.97 13.55
N PHE A 233 3.98 11.23 13.17
CA PHE A 233 3.47 12.41 13.88
C PHE A 233 2.23 13.01 13.21
N CYS A 234 1.91 12.62 11.97
CA CYS A 234 0.73 13.02 11.22
C CYS A 234 0.50 14.54 11.27
N ASN A 235 -0.59 14.98 11.91
CA ASN A 235 -0.98 16.37 12.08
C ASN A 235 -0.87 16.86 13.55
N SER A 236 0.12 16.38 14.31
CA SER A 236 0.35 16.80 15.70
C SER A 236 0.46 18.33 15.87
N GLY A 237 1.07 19.02 14.89
CA GLY A 237 1.18 20.48 14.89
C GLY A 237 -0.15 21.22 14.75
N GLU A 238 -1.11 20.64 14.01
CA GLU A 238 -2.47 21.17 13.86
C GLU A 238 -3.24 21.02 15.18
N LEU A 239 -3.17 19.84 15.81
CA LEU A 239 -3.74 19.61 17.14
C LEU A 239 -3.17 20.59 18.17
N HIS A 240 -1.85 20.79 18.19
CA HIS A 240 -1.22 21.77 19.07
C HIS A 240 -1.81 23.18 18.87
N ALA A 241 -2.01 23.62 17.63
CA ALA A 241 -2.58 24.93 17.34
C ALA A 241 -4.02 25.08 17.85
N HIS A 242 -4.87 24.06 17.68
CA HIS A 242 -6.24 24.08 18.19
C HIS A 242 -6.30 24.11 19.72
N HIS A 243 -5.56 23.22 20.38
CA HIS A 243 -5.54 23.15 21.83
C HIS A 243 -4.91 24.37 22.48
N LYS A 244 -3.88 24.97 21.84
CA LYS A 244 -3.33 26.25 22.27
C LYS A 244 -4.34 27.38 22.20
N ARG A 245 -5.16 27.43 21.13
CA ARG A 245 -6.23 28.42 21.01
C ARG A 245 -7.30 28.25 22.09
N LEU A 246 -7.71 27.01 22.38
CA LEU A 246 -8.63 26.72 23.49
C LEU A 246 -8.02 27.17 24.82
N LEU A 247 -6.76 26.83 25.08
CA LEU A 247 -6.07 27.24 26.31
C LEU A 247 -6.01 28.76 26.47
N ASP A 248 -5.69 29.50 25.40
CA ASP A 248 -5.64 30.96 25.41
C ASP A 248 -7.02 31.58 25.73
N GLN A 249 -8.10 30.99 25.22
CA GLN A 249 -9.48 31.39 25.54
C GLN A 249 -9.84 31.08 27.00
N LEU A 250 -9.51 29.88 27.49
CA LEU A 250 -9.73 29.50 28.89
C LEU A 250 -8.94 30.41 29.85
N PHE A 251 -7.70 30.75 29.50
CA PHE A 251 -6.88 31.69 30.25
C PHE A 251 -7.48 33.10 30.28
N LYS A 252 -8.10 33.54 29.19
CA LYS A 252 -8.80 34.82 29.13
C LYS A 252 -10.00 34.82 30.08
N ILE A 253 -10.88 33.83 29.99
CA ILE A 253 -12.05 33.66 30.87
C ILE A 253 -11.61 33.58 32.33
N GLN A 254 -10.59 32.78 32.63
CA GLN A 254 -10.05 32.63 33.98
C GLN A 254 -9.54 33.96 34.55
N ARG A 255 -9.05 34.91 33.73
CA ARG A 255 -8.64 36.24 34.20
C ARG A 255 -9.79 37.23 34.35
N GLU A 256 -10.81 37.12 33.50
CA GLU A 256 -11.95 38.05 33.47
C GLU A 256 -12.98 37.72 34.58
N GLU A 257 -13.15 36.43 34.88
CA GLU A 257 -14.18 35.94 35.80
C GLU A 257 -13.62 35.47 37.16
N HIS A 258 -12.31 35.58 37.40
CA HIS A 258 -11.74 35.20 38.69
C HIS A 258 -12.40 35.99 39.84
N PRO A 259 -12.73 35.36 40.99
CA PRO A 259 -12.42 33.97 41.40
C PRO A 259 -13.45 32.90 41.01
N PHE A 260 -14.56 33.28 40.37
CA PHE A 260 -15.68 32.39 40.07
C PHE A 260 -16.00 32.39 38.59
N ILE A 261 -15.52 31.36 37.89
CA ILE A 261 -15.84 31.16 36.48
C ILE A 261 -17.29 30.69 36.36
N ARG A 262 -18.08 31.42 35.58
CA ARG A 262 -19.49 31.12 35.32
C ARG A 262 -19.60 29.88 34.45
N SER A 263 -18.99 29.89 33.26
CA SER A 263 -19.05 28.77 32.32
C SER A 263 -17.81 28.70 31.42
N ILE A 264 -17.46 27.46 31.05
CA ILE A 264 -16.43 27.15 30.04
C ILE A 264 -17.01 26.33 28.88
N THR A 265 -18.33 26.16 28.82
CA THR A 265 -18.95 25.25 27.86
C THR A 265 -18.89 25.78 26.44
N ALA A 266 -19.10 27.09 26.24
CA ALA A 266 -18.98 27.75 24.94
C ALA A 266 -17.58 27.59 24.29
N PRO A 267 -16.45 27.97 24.94
CA PRO A 267 -15.13 27.77 24.32
C PRO A 267 -14.80 26.30 24.12
N MET A 268 -15.26 25.40 25.01
CA MET A 268 -15.11 23.95 24.82
C MET A 268 -15.88 23.45 23.60
N HIS A 269 -17.13 23.89 23.43
CA HIS A 269 -17.96 23.54 22.28
C HIS A 269 -17.32 23.99 20.97
N ASP A 270 -16.92 25.27 20.89
CA ASP A 270 -16.26 25.84 19.71
C ASP A 270 -14.94 25.12 19.40
N ALA A 271 -14.16 24.78 20.42
CA ALA A 271 -12.93 24.04 20.24
C ALA A 271 -13.18 22.63 19.68
N VAL A 272 -14.14 21.89 20.24
CA VAL A 272 -14.47 20.52 19.78
C VAL A 272 -14.89 20.52 18.32
N LEU A 273 -15.69 21.51 17.91
CA LEU A 273 -16.06 21.69 16.50
C LEU A 273 -14.84 22.05 15.65
N ALA A 274 -13.98 22.94 16.12
CA ALA A 274 -12.81 23.41 15.37
C ALA A 274 -11.75 22.33 15.14
N PHE A 275 -11.47 21.46 16.12
CA PHE A 275 -10.46 20.40 15.99
C PHE A 275 -11.01 19.06 15.47
N ARG A 276 -12.32 18.98 15.17
CA ARG A 276 -12.99 17.74 14.73
C ARG A 276 -12.22 17.04 13.60
N ASP A 277 -11.93 17.76 12.52
CA ASP A 277 -11.25 17.21 11.35
C ASP A 277 -9.81 16.78 11.66
N ALA A 278 -9.13 17.53 12.54
CA ALA A 278 -7.78 17.18 12.98
C ALA A 278 -7.77 15.85 13.75
N TYR A 279 -8.77 15.60 14.60
CA TYR A 279 -8.94 14.34 15.32
C TYR A 279 -9.33 13.17 14.41
N LEU A 280 -10.24 13.40 13.45
CA LEU A 280 -10.62 12.42 12.44
C LEU A 280 -9.43 11.95 11.58
N LYS A 281 -8.40 12.78 11.44
CA LYS A 281 -7.15 12.43 10.79
C LYS A 281 -6.13 11.77 11.73
N HIS A 282 -5.99 12.28 12.96
CA HIS A 282 -4.94 11.83 13.87
C HIS A 282 -5.23 10.46 14.50
N VAL A 283 -6.45 10.26 15.00
CA VAL A 283 -6.81 9.07 15.80
C VAL A 283 -6.72 7.79 14.95
N PRO A 284 -7.25 7.74 13.72
CA PRO A 284 -7.04 6.59 12.82
C PRO A 284 -5.57 6.31 12.48
N ASN A 285 -4.69 7.30 12.51
CA ASN A 285 -3.27 7.11 12.19
C ASN A 285 -2.47 6.46 13.34
N TYR A 286 -2.97 6.49 14.58
CA TYR A 286 -2.23 5.98 15.73
C TYR A 286 -1.72 4.52 15.58
N PRO A 287 -2.53 3.54 15.12
CA PRO A 287 -2.04 2.18 14.90
C PRO A 287 -0.85 2.12 13.92
N ILE A 288 -0.91 2.93 12.85
CA ILE A 288 0.15 3.03 11.84
C ILE A 288 1.42 3.62 12.46
N ALA A 289 1.29 4.73 13.18
CA ALA A 289 2.40 5.38 13.87
C ALA A 289 3.09 4.44 14.87
N ALA A 290 2.30 3.73 15.69
CA ALA A 290 2.82 2.77 16.66
C ALA A 290 3.62 1.64 15.98
N TYR A 291 3.09 1.07 14.89
CA TYR A 291 3.79 0.04 14.13
C TYR A 291 5.09 0.57 13.50
N ARG A 292 5.08 1.76 12.90
CA ARG A 292 6.26 2.37 12.29
C ARG A 292 7.39 2.62 13.30
N ILE A 293 7.04 3.05 14.51
CA ILE A 293 8.01 3.23 15.59
C ILE A 293 8.62 1.88 15.97
N ASP A 294 7.78 0.86 16.18
CA ASP A 294 8.25 -0.47 16.58
C ASP A 294 9.13 -1.12 15.50
N ASP A 295 8.76 -0.99 14.22
CA ASP A 295 9.51 -1.49 13.08
C ASP A 295 10.88 -0.78 12.93
N GLU A 296 10.91 0.55 13.01
CA GLU A 296 12.18 1.30 12.93
C GLU A 296 13.06 1.02 14.16
N MET A 297 12.50 0.87 15.37
CA MET A 297 13.27 0.48 16.56
C MET A 297 13.86 -0.94 16.45
N ALA A 298 13.18 -1.86 15.78
CA ALA A 298 13.67 -3.21 15.56
C ALA A 298 14.78 -3.28 14.51
N ASN A 299 14.66 -2.47 13.44
CA ASN A 299 15.56 -2.52 12.28
C ASN A 299 16.70 -1.48 12.32
N ASN A 300 16.59 -0.45 13.16
CA ASN A 300 17.57 0.65 13.26
C ASN A 300 18.03 0.88 14.72
N PRO A 301 19.22 0.36 15.09
CA PRO A 301 19.78 0.54 16.44
C PRO A 301 20.01 2.01 16.84
N GLN A 302 20.30 2.89 15.87
CA GLN A 302 20.51 4.33 16.15
C GLN A 302 19.20 5.01 16.53
N PHE A 303 18.10 4.67 15.83
CA PHE A 303 16.77 5.15 16.17
C PHE A 303 16.32 4.65 17.54
N LYS A 304 16.55 3.38 17.86
CA LYS A 304 16.27 2.83 19.19
C LYS A 304 17.00 3.61 20.30
N ALA A 305 18.31 3.82 20.16
CA ALA A 305 19.10 4.58 21.14
C ALA A 305 18.63 6.03 21.27
N PHE A 306 18.17 6.64 20.17
CA PHE A 306 17.57 7.97 20.19
C PHE A 306 16.29 8.01 21.02
N VAL A 307 15.35 7.10 20.77
CA VAL A 307 14.09 7.01 21.53
C VAL A 307 14.37 6.78 23.02
N ASP A 308 15.28 5.86 23.36
CA ASP A 308 15.68 5.58 24.75
C ASP A 308 16.27 6.80 25.46
N ARG A 309 16.99 7.67 24.73
CA ARG A 309 17.51 8.94 25.26
C ARG A 309 16.38 9.94 25.51
N CYS A 310 15.41 10.04 24.60
CA CYS A 310 14.28 10.96 24.75
C CYS A 310 13.40 10.62 25.96
N VAL A 311 13.21 9.34 26.29
CA VAL A 311 12.46 8.90 27.49
C VAL A 311 13.09 9.40 28.79
N ARG A 312 14.41 9.62 28.82
CA ARG A 312 15.14 10.13 29.99
C ARG A 312 15.09 11.66 30.10
N HIS A 313 14.55 12.36 29.12
CA HIS A 313 14.43 13.81 29.14
C HIS A 313 13.48 14.26 30.25
N VAL A 314 13.76 15.39 30.91
CA VAL A 314 12.95 15.89 32.04
C VAL A 314 11.49 16.12 31.63
N ASP A 315 11.28 16.70 30.45
CA ASP A 315 9.95 16.96 29.89
C ASP A 315 9.24 15.69 29.37
N ALA A 316 9.89 14.51 29.37
CA ALA A 316 9.26 13.26 28.95
C ALA A 316 8.32 12.68 30.01
N HIS A 317 8.51 13.05 31.28
CA HIS A 317 7.78 12.46 32.42
C HIS A 317 7.75 10.92 32.42
N LYS A 318 8.83 10.27 31.92
CA LYS A 318 8.96 8.81 31.73
C LYS A 318 7.97 8.18 30.73
N MET A 319 7.31 9.00 29.91
CA MET A 319 6.48 8.52 28.80
C MET A 319 7.35 8.17 27.59
N ASP A 320 6.99 7.11 26.88
CA ASP A 320 7.61 6.74 25.61
C ASP A 320 7.00 7.51 24.43
N MET A 321 7.63 7.43 23.25
CA MET A 321 7.16 8.14 22.06
C MET A 321 5.72 7.76 21.69
N LYS A 322 5.34 6.48 21.84
CA LYS A 322 3.98 6.01 21.55
C LYS A 322 2.96 6.63 22.51
N SER A 323 3.31 6.79 23.78
CA SER A 323 2.47 7.45 24.79
C SER A 323 2.15 8.89 24.41
N PHE A 324 3.09 9.65 23.86
CA PHE A 324 2.83 11.02 23.38
C PHE A 324 1.83 11.05 22.22
N ILE A 325 1.94 10.11 21.28
CA ILE A 325 1.10 10.07 20.07
C ILE A 325 -0.35 9.67 20.40
N VAL A 326 -0.57 8.83 21.41
CA VAL A 326 -1.92 8.41 21.82
C VAL A 326 -2.63 9.44 22.73
N ARG A 327 -1.91 10.45 23.25
CA ARG A 327 -2.48 11.50 24.13
C ARG A 327 -3.79 12.12 23.63
N PRO A 328 -3.99 12.44 22.34
CA PRO A 328 -5.25 13.01 21.87
C PRO A 328 -6.47 12.13 22.20
N VAL A 329 -6.34 10.81 22.05
CA VAL A 329 -7.42 9.85 22.39
C VAL A 329 -7.78 9.95 23.87
N TYR A 330 -6.77 9.92 24.75
CA TYR A 330 -7.00 10.04 26.19
C TYR A 330 -7.51 11.42 26.61
N ARG A 331 -7.17 12.48 25.87
CA ARG A 331 -7.67 13.83 26.16
C ARG A 331 -9.18 13.94 25.95
N LEU A 332 -9.72 13.37 24.87
CA LEU A 332 -11.18 13.34 24.66
C LEU A 332 -11.92 12.66 25.80
N LEU A 333 -11.42 11.49 26.24
CA LEU A 333 -11.98 10.76 27.39
C LEU A 333 -11.88 11.59 28.68
N ARG A 334 -10.81 12.37 28.85
CA ARG A 334 -10.64 13.23 30.02
C ARG A 334 -11.63 14.40 30.03
N TYR A 335 -11.91 15.03 28.89
CA TYR A 335 -12.95 16.06 28.80
C TYR A 335 -14.31 15.50 29.18
N GLU A 336 -14.66 14.30 28.70
CA GLU A 336 -15.93 13.67 29.08
C GLU A 336 -16.06 13.50 30.59
N LEU A 337 -15.02 12.98 31.25
CA LEU A 337 -15.03 12.79 32.70
C LEU A 337 -15.17 14.11 33.46
N LEU A 338 -14.39 15.13 33.08
CA LEU A 338 -14.39 16.42 33.77
C LEU A 338 -15.69 17.19 33.57
N LEU A 339 -16.25 17.18 32.35
CA LEU A 339 -17.54 17.81 32.06
C LEU A 339 -18.69 17.11 32.78
N ARG A 340 -18.66 15.78 32.92
CA ARG A 340 -19.64 15.05 33.75
C ARG A 340 -19.57 15.45 35.22
N GLY A 341 -18.36 15.46 35.80
CA GLY A 341 -18.17 15.91 37.17
C GLY A 341 -18.58 17.38 37.35
N LEU A 342 -18.37 18.21 36.34
CA LEU A 342 -18.80 19.60 36.34
C LEU A 342 -20.33 19.72 36.34
N LEU A 343 -21.03 18.90 35.57
CA LEU A 343 -22.49 18.85 35.50
C LEU A 343 -23.11 18.44 36.85
N GLU A 344 -22.54 17.42 37.51
CA GLU A 344 -23.00 16.96 38.83
C GLU A 344 -22.93 18.05 39.91
N GLU A 345 -21.96 18.97 39.80
CA GLU A 345 -21.73 20.07 40.73
C GLU A 345 -22.37 21.40 40.31
N THR A 346 -23.20 21.39 39.26
CA THR A 346 -23.88 22.59 38.74
C THR A 346 -25.24 22.79 39.43
N SER A 347 -25.52 24.00 39.91
CA SER A 347 -26.76 24.34 40.63
C SER A 347 -27.99 24.39 39.72
N ALA A 348 -29.18 24.11 40.27
CA ALA A 348 -30.45 24.20 39.56
C ALA A 348 -30.66 25.59 38.92
N GLY A 349 -31.06 25.62 37.64
CA GLY A 349 -31.31 26.85 36.88
C GLY A 349 -30.08 27.45 36.18
N HIS A 350 -28.92 26.80 36.22
CA HIS A 350 -27.71 27.24 35.52
C HIS A 350 -27.68 26.76 34.06
N GLU A 351 -27.19 27.59 33.13
CA GLU A 351 -27.14 27.31 31.67
C GLU A 351 -26.32 26.05 31.30
N ASP A 352 -25.27 25.76 32.07
CA ASP A 352 -24.46 24.54 31.96
C ASP A 352 -25.25 23.22 32.08
N LEU A 353 -26.45 23.22 32.69
CA LEU A 353 -27.29 22.02 32.76
C LEU A 353 -27.75 21.55 31.38
N ASP A 354 -27.93 22.47 30.43
CA ASP A 354 -28.34 22.18 29.05
C ASP A 354 -27.12 22.13 28.12
N THR A 355 -26.13 23.00 28.32
CA THR A 355 -24.99 23.13 27.41
C THR A 355 -23.94 22.03 27.59
N ILE A 356 -23.66 21.57 28.82
CA ILE A 356 -22.69 20.47 29.06
C ILE A 356 -23.11 19.18 28.35
N PRO A 357 -24.37 18.68 28.46
CA PRO A 357 -24.81 17.50 27.73
C PRO A 357 -24.59 17.62 26.22
N ALA A 358 -24.87 18.79 25.62
CA ALA A 358 -24.65 19.01 24.19
C ALA A 358 -23.16 18.86 23.81
N VAL A 359 -22.24 19.44 24.58
CA VAL A 359 -20.79 19.29 24.35
C VAL A 359 -20.35 17.83 24.50
N LEU A 360 -20.86 17.13 25.51
CA LEU A 360 -20.58 15.72 25.73
C LEU A 360 -21.04 14.85 24.54
N ASP A 361 -22.19 15.15 23.97
CA ASP A 361 -22.71 14.43 22.80
C ASP A 361 -21.84 14.63 21.56
N VAL A 362 -21.33 15.85 21.33
CA VAL A 362 -20.38 16.13 20.24
C VAL A 362 -19.06 15.38 20.45
N ILE A 363 -18.50 15.38 21.67
CA ILE A 363 -17.26 14.65 21.99
C ILE A 363 -17.43 13.15 21.77
N LYS A 364 -18.55 12.57 22.22
CA LYS A 364 -18.87 11.16 22.00
C LYS A 364 -19.08 10.83 20.52
N GLY A 365 -19.75 11.73 19.79
CA GLY A 365 -19.94 11.63 18.35
C GLY A 365 -18.60 11.54 17.63
N LEU A 366 -17.68 12.46 17.92
CA LEU A 366 -16.33 12.45 17.39
C LEU A 366 -15.58 11.14 17.69
N GLY A 367 -15.68 10.64 18.93
CA GLY A 367 -15.12 9.33 19.30
C GLY A 367 -15.60 8.20 18.38
N LYS A 368 -16.92 8.07 18.21
CA LYS A 368 -17.54 7.06 17.34
C LYS A 368 -17.16 7.21 15.88
N GLU A 369 -17.09 8.44 15.37
CA GLU A 369 -16.71 8.71 13.98
C GLU A 369 -15.27 8.29 13.64
N THR A 370 -14.36 8.26 14.62
CA THR A 370 -12.98 7.80 14.41
C THR A 370 -12.86 6.27 14.36
N GLU A 371 -13.80 5.51 14.92
CA GLU A 371 -13.71 4.05 15.07
C GLU A 371 -13.50 3.30 13.74
N PRO A 372 -14.23 3.59 12.65
CA PRO A 372 -14.03 2.90 11.37
C PRO A 372 -12.63 3.14 10.79
N GLY A 373 -12.09 4.36 10.93
CA GLY A 373 -10.74 4.69 10.49
C GLY A 373 -9.68 3.94 11.29
N VAL A 374 -9.83 3.85 12.62
CA VAL A 374 -8.94 3.07 13.48
C VAL A 374 -8.99 1.59 13.12
N TRP A 375 -10.18 1.05 12.84
CA TRP A 375 -10.35 -0.34 12.39
C TRP A 375 -9.60 -0.60 11.08
N SER A 376 -9.80 0.24 10.08
CA SER A 376 -9.09 0.15 8.79
C SER A 376 -7.57 0.20 8.96
N ALA A 377 -7.06 1.14 9.77
CA ALA A 377 -5.64 1.25 10.05
C ALA A 377 -5.07 0.01 10.77
N LYS A 378 -5.82 -0.59 11.70
CA LYS A 378 -5.43 -1.86 12.35
C LYS A 378 -5.31 -2.99 11.33
N GLN A 379 -6.28 -3.12 10.42
CA GLN A 379 -6.22 -4.14 9.36
C GLN A 379 -4.99 -3.94 8.46
N LYS A 380 -4.67 -2.69 8.11
CA LYS A 380 -3.47 -2.35 7.32
C LYS A 380 -2.17 -2.70 8.06
N VAL A 381 -2.10 -2.42 9.36
CA VAL A 381 -0.95 -2.78 10.20
C VAL A 381 -0.77 -4.29 10.31
N GLU A 382 -1.86 -5.04 10.47
CA GLU A 382 -1.81 -6.51 10.49
C GLU A 382 -1.29 -7.07 9.16
N LEU A 383 -1.75 -6.53 8.03
CA LEU A 383 -1.22 -6.87 6.70
C LEU A 383 0.29 -6.62 6.59
N TRP A 384 0.78 -5.48 7.08
CA TRP A 384 2.21 -5.17 7.09
C TRP A 384 3.01 -6.11 7.98
N ARG A 385 2.47 -6.48 9.15
CA ARG A 385 3.06 -7.50 10.04
C ARG A 385 3.17 -8.85 9.36
N TYR A 386 2.14 -9.30 8.64
CA TYR A 386 2.21 -10.53 7.85
C TYR A 386 3.27 -10.41 6.75
N ASN A 387 3.29 -9.32 5.99
CA ASN A 387 4.30 -9.11 4.95
C ASN A 387 5.73 -9.16 5.50
N ALA A 388 6.00 -8.56 6.66
CA ALA A 388 7.32 -8.57 7.29
C ALA A 388 7.72 -9.94 7.88
N ASN A 389 6.74 -10.72 8.35
CA ASN A 389 6.99 -11.99 9.05
C ASN A 389 6.79 -13.24 8.17
N LEU A 390 6.40 -13.09 6.92
CA LEU A 390 6.32 -14.17 5.94
C LEU A 390 7.73 -14.59 5.49
N VAL A 391 8.05 -15.86 5.68
CA VAL A 391 9.36 -16.44 5.35
C VAL A 391 9.19 -17.48 4.25
N PHE A 392 9.76 -17.18 3.08
CA PHE A 392 9.78 -18.09 1.93
C PHE A 392 10.94 -19.06 2.01
N LYS A 393 10.80 -20.23 1.38
CA LYS A 393 11.94 -21.12 1.14
C LYS A 393 12.89 -20.50 0.13
N ALA A 394 14.17 -20.90 0.18
CA ALA A 394 15.18 -20.39 -0.73
C ALA A 394 14.77 -20.62 -2.19
N GLY A 395 14.72 -19.54 -2.98
CA GLY A 395 14.33 -19.58 -4.40
C GLY A 395 12.82 -19.61 -4.68
N GLU A 396 11.95 -19.60 -3.65
CA GLU A 396 10.48 -19.59 -3.81
C GLU A 396 9.84 -18.24 -3.46
N TYR A 397 10.64 -17.16 -3.40
CA TYR A 397 10.12 -15.83 -3.08
C TYR A 397 9.15 -15.35 -4.17
N ILE A 398 8.04 -14.75 -3.76
CA ILE A 398 7.08 -14.10 -4.64
C ILE A 398 6.74 -12.74 -4.06
N ASP A 399 6.85 -11.69 -4.89
CA ASP A 399 6.28 -10.39 -4.57
C ASP A 399 4.75 -10.44 -4.79
N MET A 400 4.02 -10.62 -3.70
CA MET A 400 2.55 -10.65 -3.69
C MET A 400 1.93 -9.24 -3.63
N ASP A 401 2.75 -8.18 -3.68
CA ASP A 401 2.29 -6.80 -3.67
C ASP A 401 1.41 -6.45 -2.45
N LEU A 402 1.71 -7.03 -1.28
CA LEU A 402 0.92 -6.84 -0.04
C LEU A 402 1.01 -5.43 0.56
N LEU A 403 1.99 -4.62 0.14
CA LEU A 403 2.19 -3.26 0.63
C LEU A 403 1.34 -2.21 -0.11
N HIS A 404 0.62 -2.63 -1.14
CA HIS A 404 -0.20 -1.76 -1.95
C HIS A 404 -1.41 -1.20 -1.17
N GLU A 405 -1.83 0.04 -1.45
CA GLU A 405 -2.82 0.78 -0.64
C GLU A 405 -4.16 0.05 -0.48
N ASN A 406 -4.65 -0.51 -1.58
CA ASN A 406 -5.95 -1.18 -1.64
C ASN A 406 -5.88 -2.64 -1.19
N ARG A 407 -4.74 -3.10 -0.66
CA ARG A 407 -4.58 -4.48 -0.22
C ARG A 407 -5.27 -4.69 1.11
N SER A 408 -5.92 -5.83 1.21
CA SER A 408 -6.69 -6.21 2.38
C SER A 408 -6.48 -7.68 2.73
N LEU A 409 -6.51 -7.94 4.02
CA LEU A 409 -6.60 -9.27 4.58
C LEU A 409 -8.08 -9.58 4.79
N ILE A 410 -8.60 -10.59 4.11
CA ILE A 410 -10.02 -10.96 4.13
C ILE A 410 -10.30 -11.91 5.29
N HIS A 411 -9.44 -12.90 5.49
CA HIS A 411 -9.61 -13.88 6.56
C HIS A 411 -8.30 -14.55 6.96
N THR A 412 -8.25 -15.03 8.20
CA THR A 412 -7.15 -15.86 8.72
C THR A 412 -7.69 -16.97 9.58
N GLY A 413 -7.09 -18.15 9.52
CA GLY A 413 -7.50 -19.24 10.39
C GLY A 413 -6.69 -20.51 10.18
N LYS A 414 -7.10 -21.58 10.85
CA LYS A 414 -6.40 -22.86 10.85
C LYS A 414 -7.05 -23.84 9.88
N PHE A 415 -6.21 -24.56 9.16
CA PHE A 415 -6.59 -25.75 8.42
C PHE A 415 -5.67 -26.91 8.79
N LEU A 416 -6.23 -28.11 8.83
CA LEU A 416 -5.47 -29.34 8.98
C LEU A 416 -5.24 -29.97 7.60
N ARG A 417 -4.08 -30.59 7.42
CA ARG A 417 -3.74 -31.32 6.19
C ARG A 417 -3.24 -32.71 6.54
N GLN A 418 -3.69 -33.70 5.78
CA GLN A 418 -3.11 -35.04 5.80
C GLN A 418 -1.87 -35.10 4.89
N PRO A 419 -0.75 -35.72 5.32
CA PRO A 419 0.44 -35.85 4.49
C PRO A 419 0.17 -36.61 3.18
N ASP A 420 0.73 -36.13 2.07
CA ASP A 420 0.49 -36.68 0.72
C ASP A 420 0.99 -38.13 0.54
N THR A 421 1.96 -38.55 1.35
CA THR A 421 2.65 -39.85 1.21
C THR A 421 2.18 -40.92 2.18
N GLY A 422 1.22 -40.64 3.09
CA GLY A 422 0.68 -41.64 4.04
C GLY A 422 1.69 -42.27 5.01
N PHE A 423 2.98 -41.89 4.94
CA PHE A 423 4.11 -42.54 5.61
C PHE A 423 4.97 -41.52 6.38
N GLU A 424 4.35 -40.52 6.99
CA GLU A 424 4.98 -39.72 8.04
C GLU A 424 4.55 -40.28 9.40
N TRP A 425 5.52 -40.63 10.25
CA TRP A 425 5.32 -41.13 11.62
C TRP A 425 4.53 -40.16 12.52
N ASN A 426 4.42 -38.89 12.11
CA ASN A 426 3.60 -37.86 12.74
C ASN A 426 2.38 -37.55 11.86
N GLY A 427 1.20 -37.62 12.47
CA GLY A 427 -0.08 -37.35 11.82
C GLY A 427 -0.25 -35.92 11.32
N TRP A 428 -1.49 -35.64 10.90
CA TRP A 428 -2.08 -34.34 10.56
C TRP A 428 -1.23 -33.09 10.87
N THR A 429 -0.89 -32.33 9.83
CA THR A 429 -0.18 -31.06 9.96
C THR A 429 -1.18 -29.91 10.10
N GLU A 430 -0.98 -29.05 11.10
CA GLU A 430 -1.69 -27.78 11.22
C GLU A 430 -1.03 -26.70 10.35
N LEU A 431 -1.85 -26.01 9.56
CA LEU A 431 -1.47 -24.88 8.73
C LEU A 431 -2.24 -23.64 9.20
N PHE A 432 -1.54 -22.52 9.27
CA PHE A 432 -2.15 -21.21 9.43
C PHE A 432 -2.30 -20.57 8.05
N VAL A 433 -3.54 -20.31 7.65
CA VAL A 433 -3.90 -19.87 6.31
C VAL A 433 -4.30 -18.40 6.35
N LEU A 434 -3.71 -17.62 5.45
CA LEU A 434 -3.95 -16.20 5.26
C LEU A 434 -4.65 -16.03 3.90
N LEU A 435 -5.83 -15.42 3.91
CA LEU A 435 -6.58 -15.10 2.70
C LEU A 435 -6.52 -13.59 2.49
N PHE A 436 -5.69 -13.16 1.54
CA PHE A 436 -5.64 -11.80 1.04
C PHE A 436 -6.61 -11.63 -0.14
N ASP A 437 -6.86 -10.39 -0.57
CA ASP A 437 -7.68 -10.10 -1.75
C ASP A 437 -7.12 -10.58 -3.10
N ASN A 438 -5.85 -10.99 -3.14
CA ASN A 438 -5.17 -11.43 -4.35
C ASN A 438 -4.49 -12.79 -4.23
N TYR A 439 -4.18 -13.25 -3.02
CA TYR A 439 -3.51 -14.53 -2.77
C TYR A 439 -4.09 -15.30 -1.58
N LEU A 440 -4.12 -16.63 -1.70
CA LEU A 440 -4.26 -17.57 -0.59
C LEU A 440 -2.86 -18.09 -0.20
N VAL A 441 -2.45 -17.82 1.04
CA VAL A 441 -1.12 -18.19 1.55
C VAL A 441 -1.27 -19.20 2.69
N MET A 442 -0.66 -20.38 2.52
CA MET A 442 -0.61 -21.42 3.53
C MET A 442 0.74 -21.41 4.24
N THR A 443 0.72 -21.33 5.57
CA THR A 443 1.94 -21.16 6.38
C THR A 443 2.00 -22.13 7.55
N LYS A 444 3.21 -22.37 8.06
CA LYS A 444 3.47 -22.97 9.36
C LYS A 444 3.98 -21.87 10.29
N SER A 445 3.22 -21.53 11.32
CA SER A 445 3.61 -20.54 12.31
C SER A 445 4.70 -21.11 13.23
N LYS A 446 5.78 -20.35 13.42
CA LYS A 446 6.83 -20.63 14.41
C LYS A 446 7.03 -19.39 15.26
N GLU A 447 6.83 -19.52 16.56
CA GLU A 447 7.08 -18.45 17.50
C GLU A 447 8.52 -18.51 18.01
N LYS A 448 9.24 -17.39 17.93
CA LYS A 448 10.60 -17.26 18.47
C LYS A 448 10.78 -15.85 19.03
N ASP A 449 11.26 -15.75 20.27
CA ASP A 449 11.54 -14.47 20.95
C ASP A 449 10.32 -13.51 20.99
N GLY A 450 9.11 -14.06 21.10
CA GLY A 450 7.85 -13.29 21.09
C GLY A 450 7.40 -12.79 19.70
N ILE A 451 8.13 -13.13 18.63
CA ILE A 451 7.76 -12.82 17.25
C ILE A 451 7.31 -14.11 16.55
N THR A 452 6.09 -14.10 16.03
CA THR A 452 5.59 -15.19 15.19
C THR A 452 6.07 -15.01 13.76
N LYS A 453 6.90 -15.94 13.28
CA LYS A 453 7.28 -16.05 11.86
C LYS A 453 6.40 -17.06 11.15
N TYR A 454 5.97 -16.72 9.95
CA TYR A 454 5.08 -17.55 9.14
C TYR A 454 5.87 -18.20 8.01
N GLN A 455 6.29 -19.45 8.20
CA GLN A 455 7.03 -20.17 7.18
C GLN A 455 6.06 -20.64 6.09
N VAL A 456 6.21 -20.12 4.89
CA VAL A 456 5.37 -20.45 3.73
C VAL A 456 5.51 -21.95 3.42
N TYR A 457 4.39 -22.66 3.40
CA TYR A 457 4.37 -24.12 3.24
C TYR A 457 4.56 -24.52 1.77
N ARG A 458 3.81 -23.86 0.88
CA ARG A 458 3.86 -23.96 -0.60
C ARG A 458 3.71 -22.57 -1.20
N ARG A 459 4.05 -22.43 -2.49
CA ARG A 459 3.87 -21.18 -3.22
C ARG A 459 2.44 -20.63 -3.02
N PRO A 460 2.30 -19.35 -2.63
CA PRO A 460 1.02 -18.64 -2.61
C PRO A 460 0.20 -18.88 -3.88
N ILE A 461 -1.10 -19.12 -3.72
CA ILE A 461 -2.01 -19.35 -4.84
C ILE A 461 -2.68 -18.03 -5.21
N PRO A 462 -2.48 -17.47 -6.42
CA PRO A 462 -3.26 -16.33 -6.88
C PRO A 462 -4.75 -16.68 -6.93
N LEU A 463 -5.62 -15.79 -6.46
CA LEU A 463 -7.06 -16.03 -6.48
C LEU A 463 -7.61 -16.19 -7.91
N ASP A 464 -6.93 -15.63 -8.92
CA ASP A 464 -7.27 -15.80 -10.34
C ASP A 464 -7.13 -17.26 -10.82
N LEU A 465 -6.32 -18.07 -10.12
CA LEU A 465 -6.06 -19.48 -10.41
C LEU A 465 -6.70 -20.43 -9.38
N LEU A 466 -7.53 -19.91 -8.48
CA LEU A 466 -8.19 -20.67 -7.43
C LEU A 466 -9.66 -20.93 -7.77
N THR A 467 -10.07 -22.20 -7.79
CA THR A 467 -11.48 -22.58 -7.89
C THR A 467 -11.89 -23.47 -6.71
N LEU A 468 -13.13 -23.32 -6.25
CA LEU A 468 -13.67 -24.13 -5.15
C LEU A 468 -14.25 -25.43 -5.72
N ALA A 469 -13.81 -26.58 -5.20
CA ALA A 469 -14.27 -27.89 -5.65
C ALA A 469 -15.38 -28.41 -4.73
N THR A 470 -15.05 -29.07 -3.62
CA THR A 470 -16.03 -29.71 -2.72
C THR A 470 -15.90 -29.19 -1.29
N PHE A 471 -17.03 -28.76 -0.70
CA PHE A 471 -17.11 -28.28 0.69
C PHE A 471 -18.28 -28.95 1.46
N THR A 472 -18.92 -29.94 0.85
CA THR A 472 -20.10 -30.64 1.40
C THR A 472 -19.80 -32.09 1.76
N ASP A 473 -18.57 -32.53 1.55
CA ASP A 473 -18.15 -33.91 1.80
C ASP A 473 -18.35 -34.28 3.29
N PRO A 474 -18.66 -35.56 3.57
CA PRO A 474 -18.91 -36.00 4.94
C PRO A 474 -17.67 -35.83 5.82
N PRO A 475 -17.86 -35.62 7.14
CA PRO A 475 -16.76 -35.44 8.06
C PRO A 475 -15.89 -36.70 8.16
N THR A 476 -14.58 -36.51 8.27
CA THR A 476 -13.58 -37.58 8.39
C THR A 476 -13.07 -37.66 9.82
N ARG A 477 -12.77 -38.86 10.33
CA ARG A 477 -12.16 -39.06 11.66
C ARG A 477 -10.63 -39.13 11.56
N ARG A 478 -9.91 -38.37 12.39
CA ARG A 478 -8.46 -38.45 12.59
C ARG A 478 -8.12 -39.78 13.27
N GLY A 479 -7.42 -40.67 12.57
CA GLY A 479 -6.90 -41.91 13.17
C GLY A 479 -5.87 -41.61 14.26
N GLY A 480 -6.08 -42.14 15.47
CA GLY A 480 -5.06 -42.13 16.52
C GLY A 480 -3.97 -43.12 16.16
N GLY A 481 -2.72 -42.67 16.07
CA GLY A 481 -1.59 -43.56 15.83
C GLY A 481 -1.46 -44.59 16.94
N LEU A 482 -1.68 -45.86 16.62
CA LEU A 482 -1.05 -47.08 17.15
C LEU A 482 -1.57 -48.27 16.33
N LEU A 483 -0.65 -49.07 15.82
CA LEU A 483 -0.89 -50.30 15.04
C LEU A 483 -1.76 -51.30 15.82
N PRO A 484 -2.70 -52.03 15.19
CA PRO A 484 -3.10 -53.33 15.68
C PRO A 484 -2.21 -54.39 15.00
N PHE A 485 -1.04 -54.66 15.58
CA PHE A 485 -0.42 -55.96 15.37
C PHE A 485 -1.09 -56.97 16.30
N GLY A 486 -1.73 -57.98 15.69
CA GLY A 486 -2.07 -59.24 16.35
C GLY A 486 -3.57 -59.48 16.56
N GLY A 487 -4.14 -60.44 15.84
CA GLY A 487 -5.46 -60.98 16.16
C GLY A 487 -6.25 -61.50 14.97
N SER A 488 -5.79 -62.58 14.38
CA SER A 488 -6.58 -63.49 13.54
C SER A 488 -7.99 -63.75 14.09
N ASN A 489 -9.03 -63.47 13.31
CA ASN A 489 -10.09 -64.45 13.08
C ASN A 489 -10.97 -64.11 11.87
N LYS A 490 -11.02 -65.07 10.95
CA LYS A 490 -12.03 -65.24 9.91
C LYS A 490 -13.44 -65.10 10.48
N ARG A 491 -14.34 -64.52 9.70
CA ARG A 491 -15.63 -65.14 9.32
C ARG A 491 -16.31 -64.32 8.22
N GLU A 492 -16.32 -64.90 7.02
CA GLU A 492 -17.44 -64.80 6.10
C GLU A 492 -18.73 -65.22 6.82
N VAL A 493 -19.85 -64.53 6.59
CA VAL A 493 -21.15 -65.14 6.21
C VAL A 493 -22.03 -64.05 5.59
N ASP A 494 -22.46 -64.38 4.36
CA ASP A 494 -23.65 -64.06 3.58
C ASP A 494 -24.67 -62.96 3.97
N SER A 495 -25.07 -62.33 2.87
CA SER A 495 -26.36 -61.74 2.54
C SER A 495 -27.61 -62.53 2.96
N GLN A 496 -28.57 -61.86 3.60
CA GLN A 496 -30.01 -61.95 3.24
C GLN A 496 -30.90 -60.89 3.93
N ALA A 497 -31.56 -60.11 3.08
CA ALA A 497 -32.95 -59.64 3.11
C ALA A 497 -33.71 -59.33 4.43
N GLN A 498 -34.25 -58.10 4.45
CA GLN A 498 -35.65 -57.71 4.74
C GLN A 498 -36.25 -58.04 6.12
N ASN A 499 -36.60 -57.01 6.92
CA ASN A 499 -37.97 -56.51 7.00
C ASN A 499 -38.17 -55.30 7.93
N ALA A 500 -39.22 -54.56 7.62
CA ALA A 500 -39.71 -53.30 8.16
C ALA A 500 -39.92 -53.22 9.68
N THR A 501 -39.74 -52.03 10.26
CA THR A 501 -40.79 -51.12 10.84
C THR A 501 -40.17 -50.05 11.74
N SER A 502 -40.56 -48.78 11.58
CA SER A 502 -40.36 -47.68 12.54
C SER A 502 -41.57 -47.59 13.50
N PRO A 503 -41.69 -46.66 14.48
CA PRO A 503 -40.74 -45.72 15.09
C PRO A 503 -40.76 -45.72 16.64
N ALA A 504 -39.77 -45.13 17.33
CA ALA A 504 -39.98 -44.49 18.64
C ALA A 504 -38.81 -43.57 19.01
N ALA A 505 -39.17 -42.37 19.45
CA ALA A 505 -38.30 -41.29 19.87
C ALA A 505 -37.58 -41.59 21.20
N GLY A 506 -36.33 -41.13 21.30
CA GLY A 506 -35.56 -41.07 22.53
C GLY A 506 -34.51 -39.96 22.40
N THR A 507 -34.90 -38.76 22.83
CA THR A 507 -34.06 -37.58 22.99
C THR A 507 -32.89 -37.84 23.95
N SER A 508 -31.67 -37.56 23.49
CA SER A 508 -30.69 -36.79 24.28
C SER A 508 -29.75 -36.03 23.35
N PRO A 509 -29.62 -34.71 23.54
CA PRO A 509 -28.66 -33.85 22.84
C PRO A 509 -27.28 -33.97 23.51
N GLU A 510 -26.26 -33.35 22.91
CA GLU A 510 -24.89 -33.20 23.44
C GLU A 510 -23.93 -34.37 23.21
N ALA A 511 -23.58 -34.61 21.94
CA ALA A 511 -22.25 -35.16 21.64
C ALA A 511 -21.23 -34.02 21.79
N VAL A 512 -20.58 -34.00 22.96
CA VAL A 512 -19.34 -33.30 23.24
C VAL A 512 -18.40 -33.42 22.03
N ASN A 513 -17.88 -32.27 21.61
CA ASN A 513 -16.92 -32.03 20.53
C ASN A 513 -15.82 -33.13 20.50
N ASP A 514 -16.05 -34.21 19.74
CA ASP A 514 -15.04 -35.25 19.50
C ASP A 514 -14.02 -34.63 18.55
N GLY A 515 -13.00 -33.97 19.10
CA GLY A 515 -11.95 -33.25 18.36
C GLY A 515 -11.19 -34.11 17.35
N ARG A 516 -11.55 -35.38 17.18
CA ARG A 516 -11.09 -36.27 16.12
C ARG A 516 -11.86 -36.07 14.81
N VAL A 517 -13.03 -35.47 14.81
CA VAL A 517 -13.82 -35.24 13.59
C VAL A 517 -13.34 -33.97 12.89
N VAL A 518 -13.08 -34.06 11.59
CA VAL A 518 -12.61 -32.94 10.76
C VAL A 518 -13.39 -32.86 9.46
N TYR A 519 -13.53 -31.66 8.91
CA TYR A 519 -14.45 -31.37 7.81
C TYR A 519 -13.67 -30.98 6.54
N PRO A 520 -13.67 -31.83 5.49
CA PRO A 520 -12.92 -31.57 4.26
C PRO A 520 -13.42 -30.32 3.50
N CYS A 521 -12.46 -29.60 2.94
CA CYS A 521 -12.55 -28.38 2.16
C CYS A 521 -11.60 -28.53 0.97
N THR A 522 -12.12 -28.86 -0.20
CA THR A 522 -11.33 -29.12 -1.40
C THR A 522 -11.31 -27.90 -2.31
N ILE A 523 -10.11 -27.41 -2.59
CA ILE A 523 -9.85 -26.33 -3.56
C ILE A 523 -9.07 -26.88 -4.74
N HIS A 524 -9.20 -26.27 -5.90
CA HIS A 524 -8.45 -26.60 -7.10
C HIS A 524 -7.57 -25.42 -7.51
N HIS A 525 -6.27 -25.69 -7.66
CA HIS A 525 -5.30 -24.71 -8.15
C HIS A 525 -5.03 -24.97 -9.63
N ASN A 526 -5.40 -24.04 -10.49
CA ASN A 526 -5.20 -24.11 -11.93
C ASN A 526 -3.83 -23.55 -12.36
N GLY A 527 -2.75 -24.10 -11.82
CA GLY A 527 -1.36 -23.68 -12.13
C GLY A 527 -0.44 -24.88 -12.43
N ARG A 528 0.83 -24.64 -12.75
CA ARG A 528 1.88 -25.65 -13.03
C ARG A 528 2.05 -26.62 -11.86
N SER A 529 2.11 -26.11 -10.63
CA SER A 529 2.08 -26.90 -9.39
C SER A 529 0.65 -27.19 -8.90
N GLY A 530 -0.31 -27.16 -9.81
CA GLY A 530 -1.75 -27.24 -9.56
C GLY A 530 -2.25 -28.64 -9.20
N GLY A 531 -3.55 -28.73 -8.94
CA GLY A 531 -4.22 -29.97 -8.54
C GLY A 531 -5.36 -29.73 -7.55
N LEU A 532 -5.98 -30.82 -7.09
CA LEU A 532 -6.96 -30.80 -6.00
C LEU A 532 -6.22 -30.80 -4.66
N TYR A 533 -6.64 -29.90 -3.77
CA TYR A 533 -6.09 -29.72 -2.43
C TYR A 533 -7.21 -29.85 -1.42
N THR A 534 -7.23 -30.96 -0.67
CA THR A 534 -8.17 -31.12 0.44
C THR A 534 -7.52 -30.66 1.74
N LEU A 535 -8.05 -29.57 2.27
CA LEU A 535 -7.77 -29.05 3.61
C LEU A 535 -8.92 -29.42 4.54
N PHE A 536 -8.71 -29.45 5.84
CA PHE A 536 -9.73 -29.91 6.78
C PHE A 536 -9.94 -28.88 7.89
N ALA A 537 -11.17 -28.41 8.04
CA ALA A 537 -11.58 -27.54 9.13
C ALA A 537 -11.90 -28.37 10.39
N GLU A 538 -11.69 -27.79 11.58
CA GLU A 538 -11.96 -28.47 12.85
C GLU A 538 -13.46 -28.58 13.17
N THR A 539 -14.28 -27.66 12.63
CA THR A 539 -15.72 -27.65 12.85
C THR A 539 -16.48 -27.43 11.54
N SER A 540 -17.74 -27.89 11.50
CA SER A 540 -18.63 -27.63 10.37
C SER A 540 -18.86 -26.13 10.15
N GLN A 541 -18.94 -25.36 11.24
CA GLN A 541 -19.09 -23.90 11.20
C GLN A 541 -17.86 -23.24 10.57
N ALA A 542 -16.64 -23.61 10.99
CA ALA A 542 -15.41 -23.08 10.40
C ALA A 542 -15.32 -23.40 8.90
N ARG A 543 -15.75 -24.59 8.46
CA ARG A 543 -15.83 -24.93 7.03
C ARG A 543 -16.77 -23.98 6.27
N LEU A 544 -17.96 -23.71 6.82
CA LEU A 544 -18.94 -22.82 6.19
C LEU A 544 -18.43 -21.37 6.12
N GLU A 545 -17.78 -20.90 7.19
CA GLU A 545 -17.15 -19.58 7.23
C GLU A 545 -16.04 -19.45 6.20
N TRP A 546 -15.12 -20.41 6.14
CA TRP A 546 -14.06 -20.45 5.13
C TRP A 546 -14.60 -20.48 3.72
N LYS A 547 -15.64 -21.28 3.46
CA LYS A 547 -16.30 -21.32 2.15
C LYS A 547 -16.82 -19.94 1.76
N ALA A 548 -17.59 -19.30 2.65
CA ALA A 548 -18.16 -17.98 2.39
C ALA A 548 -17.08 -16.92 2.16
N LYS A 549 -16.00 -16.93 2.94
CA LYS A 549 -14.88 -15.99 2.82
C LYS A 549 -14.07 -16.20 1.53
N LEU A 550 -13.88 -17.45 1.11
CA LEU A 550 -13.23 -17.75 -0.17
C LEU A 550 -14.10 -17.34 -1.37
N GLU A 551 -15.41 -17.58 -1.31
CA GLU A 551 -16.36 -17.14 -2.34
C GLU A 551 -16.38 -15.61 -2.46
N GLU A 552 -16.43 -14.91 -1.32
CA GLU A 552 -16.34 -13.45 -1.23
C GLU A 552 -15.02 -12.94 -1.86
N ALA A 553 -13.88 -13.51 -1.48
CA ALA A 553 -12.57 -13.10 -1.98
C ALA A 553 -12.41 -13.31 -3.49
N ILE A 554 -12.81 -14.48 -4.00
CA ILE A 554 -12.76 -14.79 -5.43
C ILE A 554 -13.70 -13.87 -6.21
N GLY A 555 -14.90 -13.60 -5.67
CA GLY A 555 -15.88 -12.69 -6.28
C GLY A 555 -15.34 -11.26 -6.38
N LEU A 556 -14.80 -10.72 -5.29
CA LEU A 556 -14.17 -9.39 -5.25
C LEU A 556 -12.99 -9.30 -6.22
N ARG A 557 -12.11 -10.31 -6.23
CA ARG A 557 -10.98 -10.37 -7.15
C ARG A 557 -11.42 -10.32 -8.61
N LYS A 558 -12.47 -11.07 -8.97
CA LYS A 558 -13.02 -11.08 -10.33
C LYS A 558 -13.50 -9.69 -10.76
N VAL A 559 -14.22 -8.98 -9.90
CA VAL A 559 -14.69 -7.60 -10.20
C VAL A 559 -13.52 -6.65 -10.39
N VAL A 560 -12.49 -6.74 -9.55
CA VAL A 560 -11.28 -5.92 -9.66
C VAL A 560 -10.53 -6.20 -10.95
N GLN A 561 -10.40 -7.47 -11.36
CA GLN A 561 -9.75 -7.85 -12.62
C GLN A 561 -10.55 -7.40 -13.84
N GLU A 562 -11.87 -7.56 -13.81
CA GLU A 562 -12.74 -7.12 -14.91
C GLU A 562 -12.67 -5.59 -15.14
N SER A 563 -12.52 -4.80 -14.07
CA SER A 563 -12.41 -3.34 -14.14
C SER A 563 -11.02 -2.84 -14.57
N ASN A 564 -9.99 -3.69 -14.44
CA ASN A 564 -8.58 -3.32 -14.62
C ASN A 564 -7.86 -4.24 -15.63
N LYS A 565 -8.57 -4.72 -16.65
CA LYS A 565 -7.96 -5.49 -17.72
C LYS A 565 -6.89 -4.65 -18.41
N VAL A 566 -5.75 -5.27 -18.68
CA VAL A 566 -4.71 -4.73 -19.57
C VAL A 566 -4.87 -5.25 -20.99
N PHE A 567 -5.52 -6.40 -21.15
CA PHE A 567 -5.94 -6.94 -22.44
C PHE A 567 -7.39 -7.41 -22.41
N GLU A 568 -8.13 -7.04 -23.43
CA GLU A 568 -9.45 -7.57 -23.76
C GLU A 568 -9.34 -8.61 -24.90
N VAL A 569 -10.20 -9.62 -24.87
CA VAL A 569 -10.24 -10.69 -25.88
C VAL A 569 -11.30 -10.33 -26.90
N GLU A 570 -10.89 -9.93 -28.10
CA GLU A 570 -11.79 -9.70 -29.24
C GLU A 570 -11.76 -10.91 -30.17
N THR A 571 -12.92 -11.47 -30.50
CA THR A 571 -12.97 -12.67 -31.33
C THR A 571 -12.85 -12.31 -32.81
N LEU A 572 -11.91 -12.92 -33.52
CA LEU A 572 -11.69 -12.79 -34.96
C LEU A 572 -12.51 -13.80 -35.77
N SER A 573 -12.80 -14.99 -35.21
CA SER A 573 -13.62 -16.01 -35.86
C SER A 573 -14.24 -16.96 -34.83
N VAL A 574 -15.54 -17.20 -34.96
CA VAL A 574 -16.35 -18.03 -34.03
C VAL A 574 -16.64 -19.42 -34.62
N ASP A 575 -17.16 -19.50 -35.85
CA ASP A 575 -17.75 -20.73 -36.42
C ASP A 575 -17.05 -21.26 -37.69
N THR A 576 -15.80 -20.87 -37.92
CA THR A 576 -15.08 -21.28 -39.14
C THR A 576 -14.24 -22.53 -38.92
N PHE A 577 -13.65 -22.70 -37.73
CA PHE A 577 -12.59 -23.68 -37.49
C PHE A 577 -13.03 -24.81 -36.57
N TYR A 578 -12.97 -26.04 -37.08
CA TYR A 578 -13.39 -27.25 -36.39
C TYR A 578 -12.27 -28.29 -36.37
N ALA A 579 -12.01 -28.86 -35.19
CA ALA A 579 -11.06 -29.95 -34.99
C ALA A 579 -11.77 -31.22 -34.48
N PRO A 580 -11.30 -32.43 -34.86
CA PRO A 580 -11.80 -33.68 -34.30
C PRO A 580 -11.44 -33.81 -32.81
N THR A 581 -12.37 -34.29 -31.98
CA THR A 581 -12.08 -34.59 -30.57
C THR A 581 -11.35 -35.94 -30.46
N LEU A 582 -10.32 -36.04 -29.62
CA LEU A 582 -9.39 -37.18 -29.49
C LEU A 582 -10.02 -38.58 -29.24
N LEU A 583 -11.33 -38.65 -28.94
CA LEU A 583 -12.07 -39.91 -28.71
C LEU A 583 -12.69 -40.50 -29.99
N ALA A 584 -12.64 -39.81 -31.13
CA ALA A 584 -13.16 -40.34 -32.39
C ALA A 584 -12.07 -41.17 -33.10
N ASN A 585 -12.03 -42.48 -32.82
CA ASN A 585 -11.43 -43.46 -33.72
C ASN A 585 -12.19 -43.45 -35.05
N ALA A 586 -11.85 -42.52 -35.95
CA ALA A 586 -12.34 -42.49 -37.31
C ALA A 586 -11.14 -42.60 -38.24
N GLY A 587 -11.21 -43.58 -39.16
CA GLY A 587 -10.20 -43.81 -40.19
C GLY A 587 -9.91 -42.57 -41.05
N PRO A 588 -8.94 -42.67 -41.96
CA PRO A 588 -8.42 -41.52 -42.69
C PRO A 588 -9.58 -40.80 -43.41
N SER A 589 -9.76 -39.51 -43.09
CA SER A 589 -10.93 -38.69 -43.38
C SER A 589 -11.00 -38.20 -44.84
N TRP A 590 -10.90 -39.10 -45.81
CA TRP A 590 -10.76 -38.73 -47.23
C TRP A 590 -12.08 -38.33 -47.92
N ASN A 591 -13.24 -38.45 -47.25
CA ASN A 591 -14.55 -38.30 -47.89
C ASN A 591 -15.54 -37.34 -47.19
N ASN A 592 -15.12 -36.56 -46.19
CA ASN A 592 -16.00 -35.57 -45.58
C ASN A 592 -15.67 -34.18 -46.14
N ASP A 593 -16.15 -33.90 -47.35
CA ASP A 593 -16.06 -32.61 -48.01
C ASP A 593 -16.67 -31.51 -47.12
N GLY A 594 -15.82 -30.65 -46.56
CA GLY A 594 -16.21 -29.30 -46.13
C GLY A 594 -16.28 -29.00 -44.63
N ASN A 595 -16.28 -29.98 -43.73
CA ASN A 595 -16.62 -29.69 -42.32
C ASN A 595 -15.46 -29.59 -41.33
N PHE A 596 -14.27 -30.11 -41.63
CA PHE A 596 -13.13 -30.10 -40.70
C PHE A 596 -11.95 -29.33 -41.27
N THR A 597 -11.53 -28.28 -40.55
CA THR A 597 -10.35 -27.46 -40.90
C THR A 597 -9.08 -27.99 -40.24
N GLY A 598 -9.23 -28.79 -39.18
CA GLY A 598 -8.14 -29.25 -38.33
C GLY A 598 -7.59 -28.15 -37.42
N LYS A 599 -6.45 -28.43 -36.77
CA LYS A 599 -5.83 -27.54 -35.78
C LYS A 599 -5.41 -26.21 -36.43
N VAL A 600 -5.83 -25.08 -35.85
CA VAL A 600 -5.34 -23.74 -36.22
C VAL A 600 -3.92 -23.58 -35.69
N THR A 601 -2.98 -23.12 -36.53
CA THR A 601 -1.54 -23.13 -36.21
C THR A 601 -0.90 -21.75 -36.24
N CYS A 602 -1.36 -20.86 -37.11
CA CYS A 602 -0.75 -19.55 -37.29
C CYS A 602 -1.78 -18.52 -37.79
N SER A 603 -1.48 -17.25 -37.58
CA SER A 603 -2.19 -16.15 -38.24
C SER A 603 -1.23 -15.00 -38.53
N VAL A 604 -1.64 -14.11 -39.43
CA VAL A 604 -0.95 -12.85 -39.67
C VAL A 604 -1.97 -11.79 -40.09
N PRO A 605 -2.06 -10.65 -39.38
CA PRO A 605 -2.81 -9.50 -39.87
C PRO A 605 -1.99 -8.76 -40.92
N PHE A 606 -2.69 -8.16 -41.87
CA PHE A 606 -2.08 -7.32 -42.89
C PHE A 606 -3.10 -6.34 -43.47
N SER A 607 -2.60 -5.23 -44.03
CA SER A 607 -3.44 -4.27 -44.73
C SER A 607 -3.29 -4.40 -46.23
N THR A 608 -4.41 -4.31 -46.97
CA THR A 608 -4.33 -4.17 -48.43
C THR A 608 -3.86 -2.76 -48.80
N PRO A 609 -3.33 -2.55 -50.02
CA PRO A 609 -2.99 -1.21 -50.51
C PRO A 609 -4.15 -0.21 -50.45
N ASP A 610 -5.40 -0.71 -50.51
CA ASP A 610 -6.62 0.09 -50.40
C ASP A 610 -7.01 0.45 -48.95
N GLY A 611 -6.23 0.01 -47.96
CA GLY A 611 -6.44 0.32 -46.53
C GLY A 611 -7.40 -0.63 -45.80
N HIS A 612 -7.82 -1.75 -46.40
CA HIS A 612 -8.66 -2.74 -45.71
C HIS A 612 -7.80 -3.62 -44.79
N ALA A 613 -8.18 -3.69 -43.51
CA ALA A 613 -7.56 -4.57 -42.53
C ALA A 613 -8.05 -6.02 -42.70
N LEU A 614 -7.14 -6.91 -43.09
CA LEU A 614 -7.40 -8.33 -43.28
C LEU A 614 -6.58 -9.16 -42.28
N VAL A 615 -7.00 -10.40 -42.09
CA VAL A 615 -6.26 -11.40 -41.34
C VAL A 615 -6.23 -12.71 -42.12
N ALA A 616 -5.03 -13.29 -42.25
CA ALA A 616 -4.84 -14.63 -42.76
C ALA A 616 -4.70 -15.60 -41.59
N ILE A 617 -5.41 -16.73 -41.63
CA ILE A 617 -5.37 -17.78 -40.62
C ILE A 617 -5.00 -19.09 -41.31
N GLY A 618 -3.90 -19.70 -40.86
CA GLY A 618 -3.45 -21.01 -41.31
C GLY A 618 -3.89 -22.11 -40.35
N CYS A 619 -4.37 -23.22 -40.91
CA CYS A 619 -4.69 -24.43 -40.15
C CYS A 619 -4.25 -25.68 -40.93
N ALA A 620 -4.41 -26.86 -40.31
CA ALA A 620 -3.94 -28.12 -40.87
C ALA A 620 -4.40 -28.36 -42.33
N GLU A 621 -5.59 -27.88 -42.71
CA GLU A 621 -6.16 -28.04 -44.04
C GLU A 621 -6.19 -26.74 -44.87
N GLY A 622 -5.29 -25.78 -44.66
CA GLY A 622 -5.07 -24.68 -45.62
C GLY A 622 -4.98 -23.29 -44.99
N VAL A 623 -5.30 -22.26 -45.79
CA VAL A 623 -5.27 -20.86 -45.35
C VAL A 623 -6.60 -20.17 -45.67
N TRP A 624 -7.13 -19.48 -44.67
CA TRP A 624 -8.33 -18.66 -44.72
C TRP A 624 -7.95 -17.19 -44.61
N ILE A 625 -8.64 -16.33 -45.34
CA ILE A 625 -8.48 -14.87 -45.24
C ILE A 625 -9.85 -14.24 -45.04
N GLY A 626 -9.95 -13.28 -44.13
CA GLY A 626 -11.15 -12.51 -43.84
C GLY A 626 -10.81 -11.10 -43.39
N PHE A 627 -11.84 -10.28 -43.23
CA PHE A 627 -11.74 -8.96 -42.61
C PHE A 627 -11.56 -9.08 -41.10
N ARG A 628 -10.68 -8.25 -40.53
CA ARG A 628 -10.33 -8.30 -39.10
C ARG A 628 -11.55 -8.11 -38.17
N HIS A 629 -12.45 -7.20 -38.53
CA HIS A 629 -13.63 -6.84 -37.73
C HIS A 629 -14.93 -7.53 -38.18
N ASP A 630 -14.85 -8.57 -39.01
CA ASP A 630 -16.00 -9.38 -39.40
C ASP A 630 -15.73 -10.86 -39.15
N THR A 631 -16.29 -11.37 -38.06
CA THR A 631 -16.09 -12.74 -37.57
C THR A 631 -16.59 -13.84 -38.51
N ARG A 632 -17.38 -13.49 -39.52
CA ARG A 632 -17.97 -14.43 -40.50
C ARG A 632 -17.39 -14.26 -41.90
N SER A 633 -16.43 -13.36 -42.09
CA SER A 633 -15.83 -13.06 -43.39
C SER A 633 -14.80 -14.08 -43.88
N MET A 634 -14.41 -15.04 -43.03
CA MET A 634 -13.32 -15.98 -43.31
C MET A 634 -13.62 -16.88 -44.51
N ARG A 635 -12.77 -16.82 -45.54
CA ARG A 635 -12.89 -17.64 -46.75
C ARG A 635 -11.60 -18.39 -47.01
N ARG A 636 -11.70 -19.67 -47.39
CA ARG A 636 -10.53 -20.49 -47.75
C ARG A 636 -9.94 -20.00 -49.07
N VAL A 637 -8.69 -19.56 -49.04
CA VAL A 637 -7.96 -19.04 -50.21
C VAL A 637 -6.92 -20.04 -50.72
N LEU A 638 -6.31 -20.83 -49.84
CA LEU A 638 -5.33 -21.86 -50.20
C LEU A 638 -5.72 -23.24 -49.67
N HIS A 639 -5.59 -24.25 -50.54
CA HIS A 639 -5.84 -25.66 -50.23
C HIS A 639 -4.49 -26.38 -50.07
N LEU A 640 -3.90 -26.25 -48.89
CA LEU A 640 -2.60 -26.85 -48.55
C LEU A 640 -2.72 -27.69 -47.30
N ARG A 641 -1.93 -28.75 -47.21
CA ARG A 641 -1.90 -29.63 -46.03
C ARG A 641 -0.77 -29.23 -45.09
N MET A 642 -1.02 -29.40 -43.80
CA MET A 642 -0.04 -29.22 -42.72
C MET A 642 0.58 -27.80 -42.74
N VAL A 643 -0.26 -26.76 -42.79
CA VAL A 643 0.20 -25.38 -42.64
C VAL A 643 0.62 -25.15 -41.19
N THR A 644 1.82 -24.62 -40.98
CA THR A 644 2.40 -24.42 -39.63
C THR A 644 2.76 -22.97 -39.32
N GLN A 645 3.21 -22.19 -40.30
CA GLN A 645 3.56 -20.77 -40.12
C GLN A 645 3.19 -19.96 -41.36
N CYS A 646 2.78 -18.71 -41.15
CA CYS A 646 2.58 -17.71 -42.20
C CYS A 646 3.19 -16.37 -41.78
N ALA A 647 3.59 -15.56 -42.77
CA ALA A 647 4.06 -14.20 -42.54
C ALA A 647 3.76 -13.33 -43.77
N MET A 648 3.62 -12.02 -43.55
CA MET A 648 3.36 -11.05 -44.60
C MET A 648 4.54 -10.10 -44.73
N LEU A 649 5.06 -9.93 -45.95
CA LEU A 649 6.03 -8.93 -46.32
C LEU A 649 5.30 -7.82 -47.07
N GLU A 650 4.68 -6.89 -46.33
CA GLU A 650 3.79 -5.86 -46.89
C GLU A 650 4.48 -4.97 -47.93
N ASP A 651 5.68 -4.46 -47.63
CA ASP A 651 6.47 -3.61 -48.56
C ASP A 651 6.78 -4.31 -49.90
N PHE A 652 6.72 -5.64 -49.93
CA PHE A 652 7.04 -6.46 -51.10
C PHE A 652 5.80 -7.12 -51.72
N GLY A 653 4.63 -7.01 -51.08
CA GLY A 653 3.41 -7.72 -51.50
C GLY A 653 3.54 -9.25 -51.49
N ILE A 654 4.41 -9.81 -50.63
CA ILE A 654 4.66 -11.26 -50.57
C ILE A 654 4.05 -11.88 -49.32
N PHE A 655 3.24 -12.91 -49.51
CA PHE A 655 2.74 -13.79 -48.47
C PHE A 655 3.60 -15.07 -48.39
N LEU A 656 4.25 -15.28 -47.26
CA LEU A 656 5.10 -16.45 -46.99
C LEU A 656 4.32 -17.51 -46.21
N LEU A 657 4.52 -18.77 -46.60
CA LEU A 657 3.80 -19.88 -46.01
C LEU A 657 4.69 -21.11 -45.86
N LEU A 658 4.73 -21.68 -44.65
CA LEU A 658 5.33 -22.97 -44.38
C LEU A 658 4.23 -24.03 -44.31
N ALA A 659 4.24 -24.96 -45.27
CA ALA A 659 3.28 -26.06 -45.36
C ALA A 659 4.01 -27.36 -45.73
N ASP A 660 3.71 -28.45 -45.03
CA ASP A 660 4.34 -29.77 -45.23
C ASP A 660 5.88 -29.68 -45.31
N LYS A 661 6.47 -28.97 -44.34
CA LYS A 661 7.92 -28.70 -44.21
C LYS A 661 8.56 -28.03 -45.44
N SER A 662 7.75 -27.38 -46.28
CA SER A 662 8.18 -26.63 -47.46
C SER A 662 7.80 -25.16 -47.34
N LEU A 663 8.73 -24.27 -47.67
CA LEU A 663 8.50 -22.82 -47.63
C LEU A 663 8.10 -22.31 -49.02
N PHE A 664 6.97 -21.62 -49.09
CA PHE A 664 6.40 -21.05 -50.30
C PHE A 664 6.24 -19.53 -50.16
N ALA A 665 6.38 -18.82 -51.29
CA ALA A 665 6.06 -17.41 -51.43
C ALA A 665 4.94 -17.24 -52.47
N TYR A 666 3.93 -16.44 -52.10
CA TYR A 666 2.80 -16.07 -52.94
C TYR A 666 2.79 -14.54 -53.10
N GLN A 667 2.37 -14.05 -54.26
CA GLN A 667 2.00 -12.63 -54.39
C GLN A 667 0.63 -12.42 -53.74
N ILE A 668 0.49 -11.42 -52.87
CA ILE A 668 -0.76 -11.19 -52.15
C ILE A 668 -1.94 -10.89 -53.09
N GLU A 669 -1.69 -10.15 -54.17
CA GLU A 669 -2.68 -9.82 -55.21
C GLU A 669 -3.26 -11.06 -55.92
N ALA A 670 -2.53 -12.19 -55.91
CA ALA A 670 -3.04 -13.45 -56.44
C ALA A 670 -4.02 -14.15 -55.48
N LEU A 671 -3.93 -13.85 -54.18
CA LEU A 671 -4.74 -14.41 -53.10
C LEU A 671 -5.96 -13.53 -52.79
N VAL A 672 -5.75 -12.22 -52.73
CA VAL A 672 -6.77 -11.20 -52.49
C VAL A 672 -6.60 -10.09 -53.53
N PRO A 673 -7.28 -10.16 -54.69
CA PRO A 673 -7.17 -9.13 -55.71
C PRO A 673 -7.79 -7.81 -55.22
N SER A 674 -7.00 -6.75 -55.16
CA SER A 674 -7.45 -5.40 -54.77
C SER A 674 -8.15 -4.66 -55.92
N SER A 675 -7.74 -4.93 -57.16
CA SER A 675 -8.25 -4.27 -58.37
C SER A 675 -8.64 -5.25 -59.48
N PRO A 676 -9.58 -4.87 -60.38
CA PRO A 676 -10.02 -5.73 -61.49
C PRO A 676 -8.88 -6.16 -62.44
N GLY A 677 -7.79 -5.39 -62.51
CA GLY A 677 -6.59 -5.70 -63.30
C GLY A 677 -5.60 -6.65 -62.61
N ALA A 678 -5.65 -6.75 -61.28
CA ALA A 678 -4.76 -7.59 -60.47
C ALA A 678 -5.12 -9.09 -60.50
N ALA A 679 -6.35 -9.43 -60.92
CA ALA A 679 -6.80 -10.83 -61.11
C ALA A 679 -5.97 -11.64 -62.14
N LYS A 680 -5.07 -10.98 -62.88
CA LYS A 680 -4.13 -11.59 -63.84
C LYS A 680 -2.75 -11.93 -63.23
N ALA A 681 -2.52 -11.70 -61.93
CA ALA A 681 -1.29 -12.09 -61.26
C ALA A 681 -1.11 -13.63 -61.28
N SER A 682 0.13 -14.10 -61.43
CA SER A 682 0.43 -15.53 -61.46
C SER A 682 0.10 -16.17 -60.12
N ARG A 683 -0.88 -17.08 -60.10
CA ARG A 683 -1.22 -17.89 -58.92
C ARG A 683 -0.19 -18.95 -58.57
N THR A 684 0.83 -19.15 -59.41
CA THR A 684 1.87 -20.16 -59.16
C THR A 684 2.84 -19.67 -58.08
N PRO A 685 2.93 -20.34 -56.92
CA PRO A 685 3.86 -19.95 -55.87
C PRO A 685 5.31 -20.21 -56.26
N GLN A 686 6.22 -19.40 -55.72
CA GLN A 686 7.63 -19.71 -55.71
C GLN A 686 7.96 -20.58 -54.49
N LYS A 687 8.43 -21.81 -54.71
CA LYS A 687 8.96 -22.64 -53.63
C LYS A 687 10.39 -22.18 -53.28
N LEU A 688 10.61 -21.74 -52.04
CA LEU A 688 11.89 -21.25 -51.55
C LEU A 688 12.77 -22.37 -50.98
N SER A 689 12.16 -23.42 -50.43
CA SER A 689 12.91 -24.59 -49.94
C SER A 689 13.19 -25.59 -51.06
N GLY A 690 14.41 -26.13 -51.11
CA GLY A 690 14.74 -27.25 -52.01
C GLY A 690 13.96 -28.52 -51.64
N ASN A 691 14.21 -29.03 -50.43
CA ASN A 691 13.61 -30.25 -49.86
C ASN A 691 12.47 -29.93 -48.87
N LYS A 692 11.78 -30.98 -48.38
CA LYS A 692 10.72 -30.91 -47.35
C LYS A 692 11.31 -31.07 -45.94
N ASP A 693 12.24 -30.19 -45.58
CA ASP A 693 13.10 -30.29 -44.39
C ASP A 693 13.12 -29.00 -43.55
N VAL A 694 12.25 -28.02 -43.85
CA VAL A 694 12.18 -26.76 -43.10
C VAL A 694 11.45 -26.96 -41.77
N GLN A 695 12.07 -26.55 -40.67
CA GLN A 695 11.49 -26.63 -39.32
C GLN A 695 10.61 -25.42 -39.00
N PHE A 696 11.19 -24.22 -39.15
CA PHE A 696 10.51 -22.94 -38.95
C PHE A 696 11.18 -21.87 -39.82
N PHE A 697 10.52 -20.71 -39.95
CA PHE A 697 11.11 -19.51 -40.50
C PHE A 697 10.74 -18.28 -39.68
N THR A 698 11.58 -17.26 -39.74
CA THR A 698 11.39 -15.95 -39.11
C THR A 698 11.64 -14.85 -40.13
N VAL A 699 10.85 -13.79 -40.05
CA VAL A 699 11.00 -12.57 -40.83
C VAL A 699 11.35 -11.42 -39.90
N GLY A 700 12.30 -10.58 -40.29
CA GLY A 700 12.64 -9.38 -39.53
C GLY A 700 13.54 -8.42 -40.28
N ASN A 701 13.82 -7.29 -39.66
CA ASN A 701 14.70 -6.27 -40.20
C ASN A 701 16.04 -6.31 -39.44
N LEU A 702 17.15 -6.36 -40.18
CA LEU A 702 18.50 -6.26 -39.64
C LEU A 702 19.28 -5.18 -40.39
N GLY A 703 19.67 -4.11 -39.69
CA GLY A 703 20.43 -3.01 -40.30
C GLY A 703 19.75 -2.34 -41.49
N GLY A 704 18.41 -2.25 -41.48
CA GLY A 704 17.60 -1.66 -42.55
C GLY A 704 17.25 -2.62 -43.69
N ARG A 705 17.63 -3.90 -43.61
CA ARG A 705 17.31 -4.93 -44.63
C ARG A 705 16.28 -5.90 -44.09
N THR A 706 15.22 -6.13 -44.86
CA THR A 706 14.25 -7.19 -44.57
C THR A 706 14.83 -8.53 -44.94
N LEU A 707 14.93 -9.44 -43.97
CA LEU A 707 15.51 -10.77 -44.14
C LEU A 707 14.48 -11.84 -43.77
N VAL A 708 14.52 -12.94 -44.52
CA VAL A 708 13.75 -14.15 -44.24
C VAL A 708 14.75 -15.24 -43.92
N ILE A 709 14.75 -15.72 -42.68
CA ILE A 709 15.64 -16.80 -42.24
C ILE A 709 14.81 -18.04 -42.02
N TYR A 710 15.14 -19.14 -42.71
CA TYR A 710 14.52 -20.43 -42.46
C TYR A 710 15.55 -21.45 -42.01
N THR A 711 15.13 -22.36 -41.14
CA THR A 711 16.00 -23.36 -40.52
C THR A 711 15.69 -24.75 -41.04
N LYS A 712 16.74 -25.53 -41.27
CA LYS A 712 16.69 -26.95 -41.64
C LYS A 712 17.44 -27.77 -40.62
N LYS A 713 16.89 -28.93 -40.26
CA LYS A 713 17.58 -29.89 -39.40
C LYS A 713 18.47 -30.79 -40.26
N LYS A 714 19.75 -30.86 -39.92
CA LYS A 714 20.72 -31.79 -40.52
C LYS A 714 21.40 -32.56 -39.40
N ASN A 715 20.97 -33.79 -39.14
CA ASN A 715 21.40 -34.58 -37.97
C ASN A 715 21.07 -33.86 -36.64
N LEU A 716 22.10 -33.51 -35.86
CA LEU A 716 22.01 -32.75 -34.61
C LEU A 716 22.25 -31.24 -34.81
N ASP A 717 22.58 -30.82 -36.04
CA ASP A 717 22.91 -29.44 -36.36
C ASP A 717 21.71 -28.71 -36.98
N SER A 718 21.59 -27.43 -36.62
CA SER A 718 20.63 -26.50 -37.23
C SER A 718 21.33 -25.71 -38.34
N VAL A 719 20.83 -25.82 -39.58
CA VAL A 719 21.35 -25.06 -40.73
C VAL A 719 20.39 -23.93 -41.06
N PHE A 720 20.89 -22.71 -41.07
CA PHE A 720 20.12 -21.49 -41.32
C PHE A 720 20.44 -20.95 -42.71
N ARG A 721 19.38 -20.68 -43.48
CA ARG A 721 19.50 -19.96 -44.76
C ARG A 721 18.85 -18.60 -44.63
N VAL A 722 19.62 -17.55 -44.93
CA VAL A 722 19.19 -16.16 -44.92
C VAL A 722 18.89 -15.72 -46.35
N LEU A 723 17.64 -15.35 -46.58
CA LEU A 723 17.15 -14.83 -47.85
C LEU A 723 16.82 -13.35 -47.74
N GLU A 724 17.01 -12.61 -48.82
CA GLU A 724 16.62 -11.20 -48.94
C GLU A 724 15.69 -11.03 -50.16
N PRO A 725 14.51 -10.43 -50.01
CA PRO A 725 13.60 -10.18 -51.12
C PRO A 725 14.16 -9.12 -52.09
N VAL A 726 13.94 -9.32 -53.39
CA VAL A 726 14.51 -8.47 -54.46
C VAL A 726 13.38 -7.75 -55.21
N ILE A 727 13.12 -6.48 -54.85
CA ILE A 727 12.00 -5.65 -55.36
C ILE A 727 11.90 -5.68 -56.90
N GLY A 728 13.02 -5.48 -57.60
CA GLY A 728 13.04 -5.40 -59.06
C GLY A 728 12.57 -6.69 -59.78
N LYS A 729 12.75 -7.86 -59.16
CA LYS A 729 12.38 -9.16 -59.75
C LYS A 729 10.98 -9.65 -59.36
N ILE A 730 10.38 -9.05 -58.33
CA ILE A 730 9.05 -9.40 -57.84
C ILE A 730 7.96 -8.85 -58.77
N ASN A 731 8.21 -7.69 -59.37
CA ASN A 731 7.28 -6.99 -60.27
C ASN A 731 7.54 -7.24 -61.77
N GLU A 732 8.59 -8.00 -62.12
CA GLU A 732 8.89 -8.33 -63.52
C GLU A 732 7.87 -9.34 -64.08
N LYS A 733 7.18 -8.96 -65.16
CA LYS A 733 6.40 -9.90 -65.97
C LYS A 733 7.36 -10.85 -66.68
N SER A 734 7.25 -12.15 -66.44
CA SER A 734 8.04 -13.16 -67.15
C SER A 734 7.85 -13.01 -68.66
N LYS A 735 8.86 -12.48 -69.38
CA LYS A 735 8.84 -12.46 -70.84
C LYS A 735 9.24 -13.87 -71.33
N PRO A 736 8.43 -14.54 -72.17
CA PRO A 736 8.86 -15.77 -72.81
C PRO A 736 9.90 -15.43 -73.88
N GLN A 737 11.16 -15.83 -73.66
CA GLN A 737 12.17 -15.86 -74.72
C GLN A 737 12.24 -17.28 -75.31
N PRO A 738 12.39 -17.44 -76.64
CA PRO A 738 12.49 -18.76 -77.24
C PRO A 738 13.87 -19.36 -76.96
N SER A 739 13.92 -20.42 -76.15
CA SER A 739 15.11 -21.23 -75.96
C SER A 739 15.27 -22.18 -77.15
N ARG A 740 16.29 -21.95 -77.98
CA ARG A 740 16.88 -22.98 -78.86
C ARG A 740 17.89 -23.73 -78.01
N PHE A 741 17.61 -25.02 -77.75
CA PHE A 741 18.41 -26.00 -76.99
C PHE A 741 18.23 -26.00 -75.45
N GLY A 742 17.54 -27.04 -74.97
CA GLY A 742 17.91 -27.78 -73.75
C GLY A 742 17.64 -27.15 -72.38
N LEU A 743 16.48 -27.46 -71.81
CA LEU A 743 16.21 -27.66 -70.37
C LEU A 743 16.89 -26.69 -69.36
N ARG A 744 16.50 -25.41 -69.36
CA ARG A 744 16.60 -24.57 -68.14
C ARG A 744 15.42 -23.61 -68.04
N SER A 745 14.49 -23.91 -67.14
CA SER A 745 13.47 -22.96 -66.70
C SER A 745 14.16 -21.83 -65.95
N GLN A 746 14.27 -20.66 -66.59
CA GLN A 746 14.67 -19.40 -65.94
C GLN A 746 13.53 -18.98 -64.99
N ARG A 747 13.62 -19.38 -63.72
CA ARG A 747 12.69 -18.95 -62.67
C ARG A 747 13.08 -17.56 -62.19
N SER A 748 12.14 -16.63 -62.12
CA SER A 748 12.32 -15.36 -61.41
C SER A 748 12.64 -15.65 -59.95
N GLU A 749 13.86 -15.31 -59.51
CA GLU A 749 14.25 -15.46 -58.11
C GLU A 749 13.80 -14.22 -57.33
N TRP A 750 12.59 -14.24 -56.75
CA TRP A 750 12.10 -13.15 -55.89
C TRP A 750 12.97 -12.91 -54.65
N PHE A 751 13.84 -13.87 -54.33
CA PHE A 751 14.75 -13.84 -53.19
C PHE A 751 16.18 -14.12 -53.64
N ARG A 752 17.14 -13.37 -53.10
CA ARG A 752 18.57 -13.68 -53.20
C ARG A 752 19.04 -14.34 -51.90
N VAL A 753 19.97 -15.29 -52.01
CA VAL A 753 20.65 -15.85 -50.83
C VAL A 753 21.63 -14.80 -50.31
N TYR A 754 21.43 -14.35 -49.08
CA TYR A 754 22.30 -13.38 -48.42
C TYR A 754 23.51 -14.07 -47.76
N ARG A 755 23.22 -15.06 -46.90
CA ARG A 755 24.19 -15.85 -46.13
C ARG A 755 23.58 -17.20 -45.73
N ASP A 756 24.43 -18.21 -45.56
CA ASP A 756 24.09 -19.49 -44.93
C ASP A 756 25.05 -19.66 -43.72
N PHE A 757 24.55 -20.19 -42.59
CA PHE A 757 25.36 -20.51 -41.42
C PHE A 757 24.81 -21.75 -40.68
N PHE A 758 25.59 -22.34 -39.78
CA PHE A 758 25.22 -23.54 -39.04
C PHE A 758 25.45 -23.37 -37.55
N LEU A 759 24.63 -24.06 -36.75
CA LEU A 759 24.75 -24.11 -35.29
C LEU A 759 24.78 -25.56 -34.79
N PRO A 760 25.78 -25.97 -33.99
CA PRO A 760 25.90 -27.32 -33.44
C PRO A 760 25.00 -27.50 -32.21
N SER A 761 23.69 -27.29 -32.40
CA SER A 761 22.64 -27.43 -31.39
C SER A 761 21.27 -27.44 -32.08
N ASP A 762 20.30 -28.11 -31.46
CA ASP A 762 18.90 -28.01 -31.84
C ASP A 762 18.38 -26.60 -31.53
N SER A 763 17.84 -25.93 -32.54
CA SER A 763 17.23 -24.61 -32.44
C SER A 763 15.71 -24.70 -32.39
N TYR A 764 15.12 -23.83 -31.59
CA TYR A 764 13.69 -23.78 -31.33
C TYR A 764 12.99 -22.60 -32.02
N ASP A 765 13.66 -21.44 -32.07
CA ASP A 765 13.18 -20.21 -32.70
C ASP A 765 14.36 -19.24 -32.93
N LEU A 766 14.11 -18.14 -33.63
CA LEU A 766 15.07 -17.07 -33.90
C LEU A 766 14.40 -15.70 -33.71
N LEU A 767 15.11 -14.77 -33.07
CA LEU A 767 14.68 -13.39 -32.83
C LEU A 767 15.62 -12.40 -33.51
N PHE A 768 15.05 -11.36 -34.11
CA PHE A 768 15.82 -10.23 -34.64
C PHE A 768 15.99 -9.16 -33.58
N LEU A 769 17.23 -8.73 -33.34
CA LEU A 769 17.54 -7.49 -32.62
C LEU A 769 17.90 -6.40 -33.64
N LYS A 770 18.11 -5.17 -33.16
CA LYS A 770 18.43 -4.02 -34.01
C LYS A 770 19.65 -4.24 -34.93
N ALA A 771 20.67 -4.92 -34.42
CA ALA A 771 21.94 -5.14 -35.14
C ALA A 771 22.44 -6.59 -35.11
N ARG A 772 21.79 -7.49 -34.36
CA ARG A 772 22.19 -8.89 -34.17
C ARG A 772 20.96 -9.79 -34.25
N ILE A 773 21.17 -11.09 -34.31
CA ILE A 773 20.10 -12.08 -34.14
C ILE A 773 20.33 -12.88 -32.87
N VAL A 774 19.26 -13.46 -32.34
CA VAL A 774 19.30 -14.36 -31.18
C VAL A 774 18.69 -15.68 -31.58
N ILE A 775 19.41 -16.77 -31.40
CA ILE A 775 18.95 -18.11 -31.68
C ILE A 775 18.58 -18.76 -30.35
N LEU A 776 17.34 -19.21 -30.23
CA LEU A 776 16.88 -19.98 -29.08
C LEU A 776 17.26 -21.44 -29.33
N CYS A 777 18.11 -22.02 -28.49
CA CYS A 777 18.64 -23.37 -28.70
C CYS A 777 18.73 -24.17 -27.39
N SER A 778 19.10 -25.45 -27.47
CA SER A 778 19.26 -26.29 -26.26
C SER A 778 20.34 -25.78 -25.31
N LYS A 779 21.24 -24.90 -25.77
CA LYS A 779 22.26 -24.21 -24.97
C LYS A 779 21.80 -22.85 -24.43
N GLY A 780 20.52 -22.49 -24.55
CA GLY A 780 19.99 -21.20 -24.09
C GLY A 780 19.83 -20.20 -25.22
N PHE A 781 20.35 -18.98 -25.04
CA PHE A 781 20.20 -17.88 -26.00
C PHE A 781 21.54 -17.56 -26.64
N GLU A 782 21.67 -17.81 -27.94
CA GLU A 782 22.90 -17.53 -28.66
C GLU A 782 22.76 -16.27 -29.50
N ILE A 783 23.44 -15.20 -29.08
CA ILE A 783 23.46 -13.91 -29.78
C ILE A 783 24.54 -13.96 -30.84
N LEU A 784 24.15 -13.86 -32.12
CA LEU A 784 25.03 -13.98 -33.27
C LEU A 784 25.02 -12.69 -34.10
N ASP A 785 26.21 -12.22 -34.49
CA ASP A 785 26.39 -11.19 -35.49
C ASP A 785 26.50 -11.82 -36.89
N LEU A 786 25.61 -11.47 -37.82
CA LEU A 786 25.62 -12.02 -39.18
C LEU A 786 26.75 -11.46 -40.06
N SER A 787 27.47 -10.43 -39.61
CA SER A 787 28.57 -9.83 -40.36
C SER A 787 29.90 -10.57 -40.16
N ASP A 788 30.22 -10.97 -38.93
CA ASP A 788 31.49 -11.63 -38.57
C ASP A 788 31.34 -13.02 -37.93
N PHE A 789 30.10 -13.49 -37.74
CA PHE A 789 29.75 -14.78 -37.12
C PHE A 789 30.26 -14.98 -35.69
N LYS A 790 30.59 -13.90 -34.96
CA LYS A 790 30.84 -14.02 -33.52
C LYS A 790 29.54 -14.27 -32.78
N SER A 791 29.53 -15.32 -31.96
CA SER A 791 28.41 -15.62 -31.07
C SER A 791 28.79 -15.54 -29.60
N VAL A 792 27.80 -15.17 -28.77
CA VAL A 792 27.88 -15.20 -27.30
C VAL A 792 26.63 -15.90 -26.79
N THR A 793 26.82 -16.89 -25.91
CA THR A 793 25.72 -17.60 -25.26
C THR A 793 25.40 -16.93 -23.93
N ILE A 794 24.12 -16.65 -23.69
CA ILE A 794 23.61 -16.14 -22.41
C ILE A 794 22.51 -17.06 -21.84
N PRO A 795 22.33 -17.11 -20.51
CA PRO A 795 23.13 -16.44 -19.47
C PRO A 795 24.55 -17.01 -19.36
N GLN A 796 25.49 -16.22 -18.81
CA GLN A 796 26.85 -16.66 -18.53
C GLN A 796 26.83 -17.81 -17.50
N ARG A 797 27.63 -18.86 -17.74
CA ARG A 797 27.58 -20.12 -16.98
C ARG A 797 28.85 -20.41 -16.18
N GLU A 798 29.83 -19.53 -16.26
CA GLU A 798 31.18 -19.78 -15.74
C GLU A 798 31.33 -19.44 -14.26
N ASP A 799 30.36 -18.75 -13.64
CA ASP A 799 30.37 -18.45 -12.19
C ASP A 799 29.90 -19.66 -11.36
N PRO A 800 30.76 -20.25 -10.50
CA PRO A 800 30.38 -21.35 -9.61
C PRO A 800 29.22 -21.03 -8.66
N ARG A 801 28.97 -19.75 -8.35
CA ARG A 801 27.86 -19.32 -7.49
C ARG A 801 26.49 -19.54 -8.15
N LEU A 802 26.46 -19.63 -9.48
CA LEU A 802 25.24 -19.73 -10.29
C LEU A 802 24.97 -21.15 -10.80
N GLU A 803 25.71 -22.17 -10.32
CA GLU A 803 25.62 -23.54 -10.83
C GLU A 803 24.18 -24.12 -10.81
N ARG A 804 23.42 -23.86 -9.74
CA ARG A 804 22.01 -24.29 -9.64
C ARG A 804 21.12 -23.65 -10.71
N LEU A 805 21.36 -22.37 -11.00
CA LEU A 805 20.63 -21.63 -12.02
C LEU A 805 21.02 -22.12 -13.42
N ALA A 806 22.31 -22.38 -13.66
CA ALA A 806 22.81 -22.92 -14.92
C ALA A 806 22.21 -24.31 -15.22
N ARG A 807 22.23 -25.24 -14.24
CA ARG A 807 21.60 -26.57 -14.38
C ARG A 807 20.10 -26.46 -14.70
N ARG A 808 19.41 -25.50 -14.08
CA ARG A 808 17.98 -25.28 -14.33
C ARG A 808 17.72 -24.70 -15.73
N ALA A 809 18.54 -23.75 -16.17
CA ALA A 809 18.47 -23.18 -17.51
C ALA A 809 18.77 -24.22 -18.61
N GLU A 810 19.52 -25.29 -18.28
CA GLU A 810 19.77 -26.43 -19.19
C GLU A 810 18.59 -27.40 -19.26
N SER A 811 17.85 -27.59 -18.17
CA SER A 811 16.66 -28.45 -18.15
C SER A 811 15.41 -27.81 -18.74
N CYS A 812 15.41 -26.49 -18.92
CA CYS A 812 14.25 -25.71 -19.37
C CYS A 812 14.45 -25.20 -20.80
N ARG A 813 13.35 -25.07 -21.55
CA ARG A 813 13.42 -24.63 -22.96
C ARG A 813 13.37 -23.10 -23.05
N PRO A 814 14.29 -22.43 -23.78
CA PRO A 814 14.23 -20.97 -23.97
C PRO A 814 13.11 -20.57 -24.92
N MET A 815 12.32 -19.58 -24.51
CA MET A 815 11.08 -19.15 -25.18
C MET A 815 11.15 -17.76 -25.80
N GLY A 816 11.87 -16.82 -25.16
CA GLY A 816 11.91 -15.44 -25.62
C GLY A 816 12.89 -14.59 -24.83
N MET A 817 13.31 -13.47 -25.42
CA MET A 817 14.19 -12.49 -24.77
C MET A 817 13.65 -11.09 -25.04
N PHE A 818 13.39 -10.34 -23.97
CA PHE A 818 12.76 -9.02 -24.05
C PHE A 818 13.55 -8.00 -23.25
N ARG A 819 13.61 -6.77 -23.75
CA ARG A 819 14.28 -5.68 -23.04
C ARG A 819 13.41 -5.24 -21.85
N SER A 820 13.96 -5.32 -20.64
CA SER A 820 13.32 -4.83 -19.41
C SER A 820 13.55 -3.33 -19.28
N ASN A 821 14.81 -2.89 -19.26
CA ASN A 821 15.18 -1.46 -19.20
C ASN A 821 16.40 -1.16 -20.11
N LYS A 822 17.10 -0.04 -19.90
CA LYS A 822 18.22 0.35 -20.77
C LYS A 822 19.37 -0.67 -20.78
N ASP A 823 19.67 -1.32 -19.66
CA ASP A 823 20.83 -2.19 -19.47
C ASP A 823 20.46 -3.63 -19.02
N GLU A 824 19.18 -4.00 -19.06
CA GLU A 824 18.66 -5.28 -18.56
C GLU A 824 17.69 -5.96 -19.54
N PHE A 825 17.78 -7.28 -19.65
CA PHE A 825 16.91 -8.15 -20.42
C PHE A 825 16.22 -9.18 -19.53
N LEU A 826 14.97 -9.51 -19.86
CA LEU A 826 14.24 -10.65 -19.32
C LEU A 826 14.39 -11.83 -20.29
N LEU A 827 15.07 -12.87 -19.85
CA LEU A 827 15.13 -14.18 -20.51
C LEU A 827 13.94 -15.02 -20.04
N CYS A 828 13.06 -15.41 -20.96
CA CYS A 828 11.92 -16.26 -20.67
C CYS A 828 12.23 -17.70 -21.06
N TYR A 829 12.16 -18.60 -20.09
CA TYR A 829 12.07 -20.04 -20.30
C TYR A 829 10.61 -20.49 -20.20
N ASP A 830 10.34 -21.76 -20.48
CA ASP A 830 9.02 -22.39 -20.32
C ASP A 830 8.49 -22.34 -18.87
N GLU A 831 9.36 -22.40 -17.87
CA GLU A 831 8.98 -22.48 -16.45
C GLU A 831 9.28 -21.24 -15.61
N PHE A 832 10.25 -20.41 -16.02
CA PHE A 832 10.69 -19.25 -15.26
C PHE A 832 11.30 -18.14 -16.14
N GLY A 833 11.45 -16.96 -15.56
CA GLY A 833 12.14 -15.81 -16.12
C GLY A 833 13.43 -15.49 -15.38
N LEU A 834 14.44 -15.02 -16.10
CA LEU A 834 15.72 -14.57 -15.54
C LEU A 834 16.07 -13.18 -16.06
N TYR A 835 16.29 -12.24 -15.15
CA TYR A 835 16.81 -10.93 -15.51
C TYR A 835 18.32 -10.98 -15.61
N VAL A 836 18.86 -10.55 -16.75
CA VAL A 836 20.28 -10.46 -17.01
C VAL A 836 20.66 -9.06 -17.45
N ASP A 837 21.88 -8.65 -17.17
CA ASP A 837 22.44 -7.42 -17.70
C ASP A 837 22.86 -7.57 -19.18
N LYS A 838 23.43 -6.51 -19.75
CA LYS A 838 23.97 -6.52 -21.12
C LYS A 838 25.13 -7.49 -21.37
N HIS A 839 25.77 -8.01 -20.33
CA HIS A 839 26.86 -8.98 -20.39
C HIS A 839 26.36 -10.43 -20.27
N GLY A 840 25.12 -10.61 -19.84
CA GLY A 840 24.47 -11.90 -19.67
C GLY A 840 24.52 -12.42 -18.23
N ASP A 841 24.91 -11.58 -17.28
CA ASP A 841 24.99 -11.91 -15.85
C ASP A 841 23.66 -11.60 -15.14
N PRO A 842 23.20 -12.43 -14.19
CA PRO A 842 21.98 -12.16 -13.43
C PRO A 842 22.03 -10.79 -12.72
N SER A 843 21.09 -9.91 -13.04
CA SER A 843 21.10 -8.52 -12.58
C SER A 843 20.38 -8.28 -11.23
N ARG A 844 19.51 -9.22 -10.82
CA ARG A 844 18.62 -9.03 -9.66
C ARG A 844 18.90 -10.01 -8.51
N PRO A 845 18.85 -9.55 -7.25
CA PRO A 845 19.08 -10.40 -6.09
C PRO A 845 17.94 -11.39 -5.80
N MET A 846 16.73 -11.12 -6.30
CA MET A 846 15.52 -11.93 -6.01
C MET A 846 15.44 -13.25 -6.80
N GLY A 847 16.50 -13.64 -7.50
CA GLY A 847 16.54 -14.89 -8.26
C GLY A 847 15.62 -14.87 -9.49
N THR A 848 15.09 -16.04 -9.84
CA THR A 848 14.21 -16.25 -11.00
C THR A 848 12.77 -15.83 -10.72
N VAL A 849 12.07 -15.35 -11.76
CA VAL A 849 10.62 -15.13 -11.70
C VAL A 849 9.92 -16.43 -12.06
N GLU A 850 9.24 -17.05 -11.11
CA GLU A 850 8.48 -18.28 -11.38
C GLU A 850 7.18 -17.99 -12.14
N TRP A 851 6.98 -18.67 -13.26
CA TRP A 851 5.69 -18.67 -13.96
C TRP A 851 4.67 -19.52 -13.21
N GLU A 852 3.41 -19.09 -13.23
CA GLU A 852 2.32 -19.87 -12.67
C GLU A 852 1.93 -21.02 -13.59
N GLY A 853 2.07 -20.86 -14.91
CA GLY A 853 1.90 -21.92 -15.92
C GLY A 853 3.20 -22.56 -16.39
N THR A 854 3.10 -23.41 -17.42
CA THR A 854 4.22 -23.86 -18.26
C THR A 854 4.04 -23.24 -19.64
N ALA A 855 4.86 -22.24 -19.98
CA ALA A 855 4.72 -21.47 -21.20
C ALA A 855 5.09 -22.31 -22.43
N GLU A 856 4.13 -22.52 -23.33
CA GLU A 856 4.33 -23.13 -24.64
C GLU A 856 4.79 -22.11 -25.69
N ARG A 857 4.39 -20.84 -25.49
CA ARG A 857 4.77 -19.69 -26.33
C ARG A 857 4.81 -18.43 -25.47
N VAL A 858 5.66 -17.49 -25.89
CA VAL A 858 5.74 -16.16 -25.27
C VAL A 858 5.57 -15.09 -26.33
N ALA A 859 4.69 -14.12 -26.06
CA ALA A 859 4.48 -12.94 -26.87
C ALA A 859 4.80 -11.68 -26.07
N TRP A 860 5.06 -10.58 -26.78
CA TRP A 860 5.43 -9.31 -26.17
C TRP A 860 4.63 -8.16 -26.72
N HIS A 861 4.00 -7.42 -25.82
CA HIS A 861 3.29 -6.18 -26.10
C HIS A 861 3.69 -5.18 -25.01
N PRO A 862 4.65 -4.27 -25.27
CA PRO A 862 5.24 -3.43 -24.23
C PRO A 862 4.17 -2.62 -23.46
N PRO A 863 4.23 -2.57 -22.12
CA PRO A 863 5.28 -3.09 -21.22
C PRO A 863 5.03 -4.53 -20.71
N TYR A 864 4.18 -5.31 -21.37
CA TYR A 864 3.74 -6.63 -20.92
C TYR A 864 4.37 -7.79 -21.69
N VAL A 865 4.59 -8.89 -20.98
CA VAL A 865 4.92 -10.20 -21.55
C VAL A 865 3.74 -11.14 -21.32
N LEU A 866 3.36 -11.89 -22.35
CA LEU A 866 2.22 -12.78 -22.36
C LEU A 866 2.72 -14.22 -22.51
N LEU A 867 2.48 -15.03 -21.50
CA LEU A 867 2.90 -16.43 -21.43
C LEU A 867 1.67 -17.31 -21.71
N PHE A 868 1.71 -18.09 -22.78
CA PHE A 868 0.61 -18.98 -23.16
C PHE A 868 0.83 -20.37 -22.56
N ASP A 869 -0.04 -20.76 -21.64
CA ASP A 869 -0.24 -22.14 -21.17
C ASP A 869 -1.54 -22.67 -21.79
N SER A 870 -1.66 -23.97 -22.02
CA SER A 870 -2.88 -24.58 -22.56
C SER A 870 -4.16 -24.24 -21.77
N ARG A 871 -4.06 -23.85 -20.50
CA ARG A 871 -5.19 -23.56 -19.59
C ARG A 871 -5.47 -22.06 -19.40
N PHE A 872 -4.50 -21.20 -19.65
CA PHE A 872 -4.62 -19.76 -19.46
C PHE A 872 -3.48 -18.99 -20.11
N ILE A 873 -3.70 -17.70 -20.35
CA ILE A 873 -2.65 -16.73 -20.66
C ILE A 873 -2.31 -15.97 -19.38
N GLU A 874 -1.03 -16.02 -19.01
CA GLU A 874 -0.49 -15.29 -17.88
C GLU A 874 0.19 -14.01 -18.37
N ILE A 875 -0.30 -12.85 -17.92
CA ILE A 875 0.20 -11.54 -18.35
C ILE A 875 1.00 -10.91 -17.22
N ARG A 876 2.27 -10.62 -17.50
CA ARG A 876 3.20 -10.03 -16.51
C ARG A 876 3.78 -8.72 -17.00
N HIS A 877 4.08 -7.84 -16.06
CA HIS A 877 4.82 -6.61 -16.36
C HIS A 877 6.31 -6.92 -16.55
N VAL A 878 6.90 -6.50 -17.66
CA VAL A 878 8.27 -6.89 -18.05
C VAL A 878 9.33 -6.39 -17.07
N GLU A 879 9.14 -5.22 -16.46
CA GLU A 879 10.15 -4.65 -15.55
C GLU A 879 10.03 -5.18 -14.12
N THR A 880 8.83 -5.52 -13.65
CA THR A 880 8.64 -5.93 -12.24
C THR A 880 8.52 -7.44 -12.10
N GLY A 881 8.16 -8.14 -13.16
CA GLY A 881 7.86 -9.57 -13.15
C GLY A 881 6.55 -9.91 -12.46
N ARG A 882 5.77 -8.92 -12.02
CA ARG A 882 4.50 -9.12 -11.30
C ARG A 882 3.41 -9.65 -12.24
N LEU A 883 2.57 -10.52 -11.70
CA LEU A 883 1.34 -10.99 -12.35
C LEU A 883 0.30 -9.88 -12.37
N VAL A 884 -0.14 -9.50 -13.57
CA VAL A 884 -1.08 -8.38 -13.77
C VAL A 884 -2.49 -8.90 -14.05
N GLN A 885 -2.60 -9.85 -14.97
CA GLN A 885 -3.86 -10.43 -15.42
C GLN A 885 -3.67 -11.90 -15.79
N VAL A 886 -4.71 -12.71 -15.57
CA VAL A 886 -4.83 -14.07 -16.08
C VAL A 886 -6.07 -14.14 -16.96
N ILE A 887 -5.91 -14.68 -18.17
CA ILE A 887 -7.03 -14.95 -19.08
C ILE A 887 -7.19 -16.46 -19.18
N SER A 888 -8.23 -17.01 -18.56
CA SER A 888 -8.50 -18.45 -18.56
C SER A 888 -9.15 -18.93 -19.87
N GLY A 889 -8.84 -20.16 -20.29
CA GLY A 889 -9.42 -20.78 -21.48
C GLY A 889 -9.00 -22.25 -21.64
N ASN A 890 -9.51 -22.92 -22.67
CA ASN A 890 -9.19 -24.33 -22.92
C ASN A 890 -8.33 -24.47 -24.18
N ASP A 891 -7.22 -25.22 -24.10
CA ASP A 891 -6.25 -25.40 -25.19
C ASP A 891 -5.81 -24.06 -25.82
N MET A 892 -5.47 -23.10 -24.97
CA MET A 892 -5.04 -21.77 -25.39
C MET A 892 -3.69 -21.84 -26.08
N ARG A 893 -3.60 -21.31 -27.30
CA ARG A 893 -2.38 -21.33 -28.10
C ARG A 893 -2.15 -19.98 -28.77
N CYS A 894 -0.92 -19.49 -28.72
CA CYS A 894 -0.52 -18.30 -29.47
C CYS A 894 -0.28 -18.68 -30.93
N ILE A 895 -0.95 -17.97 -31.84
CA ILE A 895 -0.86 -18.20 -33.29
C ILE A 895 -0.23 -17.01 -34.02
N TRP A 896 -0.10 -15.85 -33.35
CA TRP A 896 0.68 -14.71 -33.80
C TRP A 896 1.17 -13.90 -32.59
N ASP A 897 2.46 -13.56 -32.58
CA ASP A 897 3.14 -12.90 -31.46
C ASP A 897 3.65 -11.49 -31.80
N GLY A 898 3.15 -10.90 -32.89
CA GLY A 898 3.50 -9.54 -33.30
C GLY A 898 4.75 -9.43 -34.15
N ARG A 899 5.48 -10.53 -34.38
CA ARG A 899 6.68 -10.53 -35.24
C ARG A 899 6.30 -10.53 -36.72
N GLY A 900 7.15 -9.90 -37.54
CA GLY A 900 7.06 -9.93 -39.01
C GLY A 900 6.35 -8.73 -39.66
N THR A 901 5.80 -7.77 -38.90
CA THR A 901 5.22 -6.54 -39.45
C THR A 901 6.30 -5.45 -39.60
N ASN A 902 6.25 -4.68 -40.71
CA ASN A 902 7.21 -3.62 -41.01
C ASN A 902 6.97 -2.32 -40.23
N HIS A 903 5.94 -2.28 -39.37
CA HIS A 903 5.70 -1.14 -38.50
C HIS A 903 6.83 -0.99 -37.49
N ALA A 904 7.81 -0.16 -37.84
CA ALA A 904 8.79 0.39 -36.92
C ALA A 904 8.08 0.86 -35.65
N GLN A 905 8.75 0.71 -34.51
CA GLN A 905 8.32 1.06 -33.15
C GLN A 905 8.01 2.56 -32.97
N ALA A 906 7.04 3.10 -33.70
CA ALA A 906 6.44 4.39 -33.43
C ALA A 906 5.28 4.15 -32.47
N ILE A 907 5.56 4.25 -31.18
CA ILE A 907 4.52 4.55 -30.20
C ILE A 907 4.04 5.96 -30.54
N SER A 908 3.05 6.11 -31.42
CA SER A 908 2.31 7.36 -31.48
C SER A 908 1.51 7.44 -30.19
N GLU A 909 1.74 8.49 -29.41
CA GLU A 909 1.01 8.75 -28.17
C GLU A 909 -0.51 8.61 -28.41
N GLY A 910 -1.11 7.53 -27.88
CA GLY A 910 -2.56 7.36 -27.80
C GLY A 910 -3.20 6.13 -28.45
N ALA A 911 -2.53 5.40 -29.36
CA ALA A 911 -3.14 4.22 -30.01
C ALA A 911 -2.23 2.99 -29.89
N TRP A 912 -2.58 2.06 -28.99
CA TRP A 912 -1.87 0.80 -28.84
C TRP A 912 -2.53 -0.20 -29.79
N GLU A 913 -1.84 -0.59 -30.86
CA GLU A 913 -2.39 -1.58 -31.79
C GLU A 913 -2.35 -3.00 -31.18
N PRO A 914 -3.34 -3.86 -31.48
CA PRO A 914 -3.32 -5.26 -31.07
C PRO A 914 -2.25 -6.03 -31.85
N ARG A 915 -1.40 -6.76 -31.11
CA ARG A 915 -0.20 -7.44 -31.65
C ARG A 915 -0.16 -8.94 -31.39
N VAL A 916 -1.16 -9.50 -30.70
CA VAL A 916 -1.13 -10.90 -30.28
C VAL A 916 -2.45 -11.54 -30.66
N HIS A 917 -2.39 -12.65 -31.41
CA HIS A 917 -3.55 -13.49 -31.68
C HIS A 917 -3.40 -14.83 -31.00
N GLY A 918 -4.51 -15.32 -30.45
CA GLY A 918 -4.61 -16.63 -29.86
C GLY A 918 -5.73 -17.46 -30.49
N VAL A 919 -5.72 -18.74 -30.18
CA VAL A 919 -6.84 -19.64 -30.41
C VAL A 919 -7.15 -20.36 -29.12
N MET A 920 -8.44 -20.60 -28.87
CA MET A 920 -8.91 -21.43 -27.76
C MET A 920 -10.02 -22.37 -28.24
N ASN A 921 -10.13 -23.52 -27.59
CA ASN A 921 -11.23 -24.43 -27.79
C ASN A 921 -12.44 -23.98 -26.99
N VAL A 922 -13.61 -24.01 -27.62
CA VAL A 922 -14.89 -23.69 -26.99
C VAL A 922 -15.81 -24.89 -27.12
N GLU A 923 -16.54 -25.21 -26.05
CA GLU A 923 -17.53 -26.29 -26.10
C GLU A 923 -18.65 -25.92 -27.08
N PRO A 924 -19.10 -26.85 -27.93
CA PRO A 924 -20.07 -26.53 -28.98
C PRO A 924 -21.41 -26.11 -28.37
N ALA A 925 -21.90 -24.93 -28.76
CA ALA A 925 -23.22 -24.42 -28.34
C ALA A 925 -24.41 -25.26 -28.85
N GLN A 926 -24.19 -26.23 -29.75
CA GLN A 926 -25.25 -27.05 -30.34
C GLN A 926 -25.20 -28.51 -29.86
N PRO A 927 -26.26 -29.02 -29.20
CA PRO A 927 -26.32 -30.38 -28.63
C PRO A 927 -26.46 -31.53 -29.67
N GLY A 928 -25.86 -31.41 -30.86
CA GLY A 928 -26.03 -32.37 -31.97
C GLY A 928 -24.75 -32.92 -32.61
N LYS A 929 -23.58 -32.31 -32.39
CA LYS A 929 -22.30 -32.73 -33.02
C LYS A 929 -21.37 -33.38 -31.98
N ARG A 930 -21.63 -34.65 -31.64
CA ARG A 930 -20.71 -35.44 -30.79
C ARG A 930 -19.38 -35.64 -31.54
N GLY A 931 -18.25 -35.27 -30.92
CA GLY A 931 -16.89 -35.52 -31.44
C GLY A 931 -16.23 -34.38 -32.23
N VAL A 932 -16.76 -33.16 -32.18
CA VAL A 932 -16.17 -31.97 -32.82
C VAL A 932 -15.91 -30.88 -31.77
N THR A 933 -14.71 -30.29 -31.81
CA THR A 933 -14.31 -29.16 -30.98
C THR A 933 -14.20 -27.91 -31.85
N THR A 934 -14.91 -26.84 -31.48
CA THR A 934 -14.84 -25.54 -32.17
C THR A 934 -13.62 -24.76 -31.66
N GLN A 935 -12.86 -24.16 -32.59
CA GLN A 935 -11.70 -23.33 -32.29
C GLN A 935 -12.04 -21.86 -32.55
N HIS A 936 -12.11 -21.05 -31.50
CA HIS A 936 -12.28 -19.60 -31.62
C HIS A 936 -10.92 -18.95 -31.75
N VAL A 937 -10.74 -18.18 -32.82
CA VAL A 937 -9.55 -17.36 -33.02
C VAL A 937 -9.85 -15.96 -32.51
N PHE A 938 -8.95 -15.39 -31.72
CA PHE A 938 -9.12 -14.10 -31.08
C PHE A 938 -7.85 -13.26 -31.18
N GLU A 939 -8.01 -11.95 -31.00
CA GLU A 939 -6.94 -11.00 -30.80
C GLU A 939 -7.00 -10.39 -29.40
N LEU A 940 -5.83 -10.02 -28.88
CA LEU A 940 -5.71 -9.36 -27.58
C LEU A 940 -5.58 -7.85 -27.80
N ILE A 941 -6.67 -7.15 -27.51
CA ILE A 941 -6.75 -5.70 -27.61
C ILE A 941 -6.16 -5.09 -26.33
N PRO A 942 -5.10 -4.29 -26.42
CA PRO A 942 -4.59 -3.56 -25.26
C PRO A 942 -5.63 -2.53 -24.80
N THR A 943 -5.93 -2.51 -23.51
CA THR A 943 -6.87 -1.56 -22.91
C THR A 943 -6.10 -0.56 -22.06
N VAL A 944 -6.60 0.68 -22.00
CA VAL A 944 -6.15 1.63 -20.96
C VAL A 944 -6.89 1.25 -19.68
N PRO A 945 -6.21 0.80 -18.62
CA PRO A 945 -6.89 0.47 -17.37
C PRO A 945 -7.66 1.69 -16.87
N LEU A 946 -8.97 1.55 -16.60
CA LEU A 946 -9.81 2.65 -16.09
C LEU A 946 -9.28 3.19 -14.76
N PHE A 947 -8.61 2.33 -14.01
CA PHE A 947 -7.80 2.68 -12.87
C PHE A 947 -6.41 2.15 -13.16
N LEU A 948 -5.39 3.02 -13.08
CA LEU A 948 -4.00 2.56 -12.98
C LEU A 948 -3.96 1.42 -11.95
N PRO A 949 -3.14 0.37 -12.13
CA PRO A 949 -2.99 -0.69 -11.14
C PRO A 949 -2.64 -0.06 -9.79
N GLY A 950 -3.67 0.22 -9.00
CA GLY A 950 -3.53 0.86 -7.71
C GLY A 950 -4.57 1.87 -7.20
N SER A 951 -5.69 2.13 -7.86
CA SER A 951 -6.74 2.97 -7.21
C SER A 951 -8.14 2.41 -7.40
N LEU A 952 -8.59 1.55 -6.47
CA LEU A 952 -10.01 1.39 -6.15
C LEU A 952 -10.17 0.77 -4.75
N ALA A 953 -10.74 1.55 -3.83
CA ALA A 953 -11.40 1.04 -2.64
C ALA A 953 -12.79 0.49 -3.00
N SER A 954 -13.28 -0.51 -2.25
CA SER A 954 -14.65 -1.03 -2.40
C SER A 954 -15.71 0.09 -2.27
N PRO A 955 -16.82 0.04 -3.03
CA PRO A 955 -17.93 1.01 -2.91
C PRO A 955 -18.54 1.07 -1.51
N SER A 956 -18.43 -0.01 -0.73
CA SER A 956 -18.90 -0.10 0.67
C SER A 956 -17.96 0.56 1.69
N ASN A 957 -16.74 0.95 1.29
CA ASN A 957 -15.73 1.57 2.15
C ASN A 957 -15.32 2.97 1.68
N ALA A 958 -16.13 3.63 0.84
CA ALA A 958 -15.96 5.04 0.50
C ALA A 958 -16.24 5.91 1.74
N SER A 959 -15.29 5.91 2.67
CA SER A 959 -15.20 6.93 3.71
C SER A 959 -14.77 8.22 3.02
N TYR A 960 -15.47 9.32 3.32
CA TYR A 960 -15.30 10.67 2.78
C TYR A 960 -13.92 11.32 3.06
N PHE A 961 -12.90 10.52 3.42
CA PHE A 961 -11.56 11.00 3.70
C PHE A 961 -10.70 10.93 2.45
N ASN A 962 -10.30 12.11 1.95
CA ASN A 962 -9.20 12.24 1.00
C ASN A 962 -7.93 11.58 1.59
N GLN A 963 -7.59 10.37 1.14
CA GLN A 963 -6.37 9.67 1.54
C GLN A 963 -5.39 9.62 0.37
N SER A 964 -4.55 10.66 0.25
CA SER A 964 -3.37 10.68 -0.63
C SER A 964 -2.09 10.31 0.14
N ASN A 965 -2.14 9.27 0.98
CA ASN A 965 -1.05 8.94 1.91
C ASN A 965 -0.65 7.46 1.82
N SER A 966 0.03 7.08 0.74
CA SER A 966 1.00 5.99 0.82
C SER A 966 2.33 6.40 0.17
N PRO A 967 3.45 5.74 0.52
CA PRO A 967 4.76 6.14 0.06
C PRO A 967 4.94 5.92 -1.45
N PRO A 968 5.75 6.75 -2.14
CA PRO A 968 6.20 6.43 -3.48
C PRO A 968 7.17 5.26 -3.39
N HIS A 969 6.86 4.20 -4.12
CA HIS A 969 7.70 3.00 -4.33
C HIS A 969 7.91 2.07 -3.14
N SER A 970 7.87 0.78 -3.45
CA SER A 970 8.35 -0.31 -2.62
C SER A 970 9.76 0.03 -2.12
N PRO A 971 10.04 0.00 -0.80
CA PRO A 971 11.42 0.04 -0.35
C PRO A 971 12.13 -1.17 -0.96
N LYS A 972 13.33 -0.97 -1.52
CA LYS A 972 14.24 -2.08 -1.79
C LYS A 972 14.55 -2.74 -0.45
N LEU A 973 13.93 -3.88 -0.17
CA LEU A 973 14.22 -4.68 1.02
C LEU A 973 15.72 -4.98 1.02
N ASN A 974 16.41 -4.51 2.05
CA ASN A 974 17.84 -4.71 2.22
C ASN A 974 18.06 -6.17 2.70
N PRO A 975 18.66 -7.06 1.89
CA PRO A 975 18.64 -8.50 2.13
C PRO A 975 19.64 -8.99 3.19
N ALA A 976 20.25 -8.08 3.96
CA ALA A 976 21.28 -8.41 4.94
C ALA A 976 20.80 -9.34 6.08
N TYR A 977 19.49 -9.60 6.21
CA TYR A 977 18.93 -10.42 7.29
C TYR A 977 18.41 -11.81 6.88
N SER A 978 18.62 -12.27 5.64
CA SER A 978 18.27 -13.64 5.22
C SER A 978 19.46 -14.59 5.03
N ILE A 979 20.67 -14.16 5.41
CA ILE A 979 21.85 -15.04 5.50
C ILE A 979 22.29 -15.11 6.96
N ARG A 980 21.54 -15.86 7.78
CA ARG A 980 22.06 -16.62 8.93
C ARG A 980 21.18 -17.82 9.21
#